data_AF-A0A937AU68-F1
#
_entry.id   AF-A0A937AU68-F1
#
_cell.length_a   1.000
_cell.length_b   1.000
_cell.length_c   1.000
_cell.angle_alpha   90.00
_cell.angle_beta   90.00
_cell.angle_gamma   90.00
#
_symmetry.space_group_name_H-M   'P 1'
#
loop_
_entity.id
_entity.type
_entity.pdbx_description
1 polymer ?
#
loop_
_entity_poly.entity_id
_entity_poly.type
_entity_poly.pdbx_seq_one_letter_code
_entity_poly.pdbx_strand_id
1 'polypeptide(L)'
;MMNRNWMALKAAVVLVCAGSTVQVFAQGIEHAPLSGIPNSNLSNISNGGFGSASTQRAPAAPREDEAAQIYFRVCCQFTYDRVALYYTTDGSEPQGSLGVGSGTTQVITSVGGGIQFIANQSGLPGGTQDWWRATMPSNARVYGQQVRYMMSRWNSSNPGGTQFYSGGGTSSASAQKYEYTNKLAWPGQGSNFVGAEGIGYPPFWAWKEEGVVGNNFINAMLDQNGNIFDVYFPGAGGVQGVGTKNEGYVDGLDTFPAGLPIDNRGQMHFNQILTGIRVGGVTSWLSNQNGTDFTNITQAYEADTQTLRTSQRLVRAGRNIDITQYDFSPKGVSTPNNGSQGILIKRMILKNNGASSETVNLYMYMDPAINGGDQYDFMLADSATGAMIAGDNQYRVVNNTGSIGPGQEYNPTTFSGYEKNISLFFAAAMKTTPAPGGTGGTLSSDTWRDSSGDNGQGWIGQKVTLPPNQEVEVSFVIVGGVERPAGRDAFAGINGPGVFNTQMREVINWFQAGNVALWQNQTNTYWQNFLANGVQVETPDASVNTLYKRGLLATMLHFDERNGGLIAGFRNGAYPYVWPRDMAWAAVTLSRTGHTDVVASMTRYLRDITYRDFETWTSGNTPGFEAAGGSPFYGTRKGFWKQKYSTDGFVIWGAPQVDETAVIPWMIYYNYLVTGDVNYLTEAQAGNPANTNYAIVKDAVVAMSQTSKNDGTRLNHRQSYPGASTFLMYSNNVWEDSYDTFIMSNANIVRGLRDAAKIANVLGNAGDAADFTNRANGIKAGLDDKLNWNGENTDISLLGTVYPFEVYSPVDPKAVKIIDRINGTQSDRFGNVRPLVRFDDGPGGINRTSDYVDLLDRYWGDSYWGNAALGPNANGASRAGPWFLSTMWYGAYYAMRQDFNPGKADIDNHYYRINRCKDHNGPVGFGAEQMAPSNALLYPGQNDFSLQTAWPNAWESMSFYVDSVMLFLDYTPDAPNNTLRIEPKLPTAWNQMTFKNLRVGTSRVDVKAFEDSSGSGNLFTNVTGAPVNFDTVVRIPAGVNPCFVTVGGNFVSPDSVDLNTGRVKITGSLITGAGEKTMVYVFRRSPSDIADDAGLVPPQGPNNGVNEGDYNAFFAADGFFFQAALGPAGIGLFCDIADDAGLIPAQGPNNGVNEGDYNAFFNTFFVPCN
;
A
#
# COMPACT_ATOMS: atom_id res chain seq x y z
N MET A 1 45.83 48.91 -6.00
CA MET A 1 46.34 50.11 -5.30
C MET A 1 46.45 49.79 -3.81
N MET A 2 47.27 50.53 -3.05
CA MET A 2 47.24 50.86 -1.60
C MET A 2 46.32 50.05 -0.62
N ASN A 3 46.63 49.84 0.67
CA ASN A 3 47.85 49.89 1.51
C ASN A 3 47.42 49.53 2.97
N ARG A 4 48.35 49.10 3.85
CA ARG A 4 48.30 49.14 5.35
C ARG A 4 47.29 48.23 6.09
N ASN A 5 47.74 47.32 6.97
CA ASN A 5 48.26 47.45 8.37
C ASN A 5 47.14 47.69 9.41
N TRP A 6 47.06 47.04 10.58
CA TRP A 6 47.93 46.10 11.32
C TRP A 6 47.04 45.02 12.03
N MET A 7 47.43 44.11 12.96
CA MET A 7 48.51 43.99 13.98
C MET A 7 48.92 42.51 14.17
N ALA A 8 49.99 42.21 14.90
CA ALA A 8 50.65 40.89 14.90
C ALA A 8 50.42 40.01 16.14
N LEU A 9 50.58 38.70 16.00
CA LEU A 9 51.26 37.87 17.01
C LEU A 9 52.18 36.84 16.33
N LYS A 10 53.32 36.54 16.97
CA LYS A 10 54.47 35.85 16.35
C LYS A 10 54.42 34.34 16.54
N ALA A 11 54.90 33.61 15.53
CA ALA A 11 55.38 32.25 15.71
C ALA A 11 56.66 32.22 16.58
N ALA A 12 56.80 31.18 17.39
CA ALA A 12 58.07 30.77 17.98
C ALA A 12 58.34 29.32 17.58
N VAL A 13 59.30 29.12 16.68
CA VAL A 13 59.85 27.79 16.39
C VAL A 13 60.69 27.36 17.59
N VAL A 14 60.39 26.20 18.17
CA VAL A 14 61.25 25.57 19.18
C VAL A 14 61.88 24.32 18.57
N LEU A 15 63.20 24.36 18.49
CA LEU A 15 64.06 23.27 18.07
C LEU A 15 63.94 22.10 19.06
N VAL A 16 63.65 20.88 18.56
CA VAL A 16 63.75 19.68 19.39
C VAL A 16 65.22 19.28 19.51
N CYS A 17 65.90 19.78 20.53
CA CYS A 17 67.16 19.21 20.97
C CYS A 17 66.91 17.86 21.64
N ALA A 18 67.69 16.84 21.28
CA ALA A 18 67.67 15.54 21.94
C ALA A 18 68.21 15.66 23.38
N GLY A 19 67.28 15.82 24.34
CA GLY A 19 67.57 15.71 25.77
C GLY A 19 67.28 14.30 26.26
N SER A 20 68.31 13.49 26.48
CA SER A 20 68.22 12.13 27.01
C SER A 20 67.94 12.13 28.53
N THR A 21 66.73 12.54 28.93
CA THR A 21 66.22 12.22 30.28
C THR A 21 65.72 10.78 30.31
N VAL A 22 66.46 9.92 31.01
CA VAL A 22 66.09 8.53 31.30
C VAL A 22 64.72 8.52 31.98
N GLN A 23 63.66 8.07 31.29
CA GLN A 23 62.41 7.74 31.96
C GLN A 23 62.62 6.52 32.84
N VAL A 24 62.37 6.71 34.14
CA VAL A 24 62.47 5.65 35.15
C VAL A 24 61.25 4.72 35.00
N PHE A 25 61.38 3.69 34.17
CA PHE A 25 60.36 2.63 33.96
C PHE A 25 60.08 1.75 35.20
N ALA A 26 60.64 2.07 36.36
CA ALA A 26 60.94 1.08 37.39
C ALA A 26 59.79 0.65 38.32
N GLN A 27 58.66 1.38 38.39
CA GLN A 27 57.67 1.18 39.49
C GLN A 27 56.18 1.40 39.13
N GLY A 28 55.82 1.52 37.85
CA GLY A 28 54.48 1.93 37.41
C GLY A 28 53.41 0.82 37.28
N ILE A 29 52.14 1.22 37.37
CA ILE A 29 51.00 0.49 36.83
C ILE A 29 50.59 1.17 35.53
N GLU A 30 50.41 0.38 34.49
CA GLU A 30 49.99 0.86 33.18
C GLU A 30 48.70 0.17 32.74
N HIS A 31 47.80 0.98 32.20
CA HIS A 31 46.56 0.56 31.58
C HIS A 31 46.31 1.49 30.40
N ALA A 32 46.56 0.99 29.20
CA ALA A 32 46.31 1.67 27.94
C ALA A 32 45.14 0.95 27.26
N PRO A 33 43.88 1.30 27.56
CA PRO A 33 42.71 0.50 27.17
C PRO A 33 42.57 0.23 25.67
N LEU A 34 43.14 1.08 24.81
CA LEU A 34 43.12 0.90 23.35
C LEU A 34 44.34 0.15 22.79
N SER A 35 45.36 -0.13 23.60
CA SER A 35 46.57 -0.83 23.16
C SER A 35 46.36 -2.34 23.14
N GLY A 36 46.82 -2.98 22.06
CA GLY A 36 46.74 -4.44 21.91
C GLY A 36 47.53 -5.19 23.00
N ILE A 37 47.04 -6.37 23.40
CA ILE A 37 47.79 -7.26 24.30
C ILE A 37 48.90 -7.95 23.47
N PRO A 38 50.19 -7.89 23.87
CA PRO A 38 51.28 -8.49 23.11
C PRO A 38 51.17 -10.02 23.04
N ASN A 39 50.97 -10.55 21.84
CA ASN A 39 50.80 -11.98 21.57
C ASN A 39 52.10 -12.79 21.53
N SER A 40 53.26 -12.15 21.38
CA SER A 40 54.52 -12.83 21.01
C SER A 40 55.35 -13.40 22.16
N ASN A 41 55.18 -12.93 23.40
CA ASN A 41 56.08 -13.22 24.53
C ASN A 41 55.41 -13.93 25.72
N LEU A 42 54.18 -14.43 25.54
CA LEU A 42 53.36 -15.04 26.61
C LEU A 42 53.50 -16.57 26.61
N SER A 43 54.71 -17.05 26.87
CA SER A 43 54.96 -18.50 26.94
C SER A 43 54.34 -19.12 28.20
N ASN A 44 53.50 -20.14 27.97
CA ASN A 44 52.92 -21.04 28.97
C ASN A 44 51.77 -20.45 29.82
N ILE A 45 50.51 -20.70 29.40
CA ILE A 45 49.31 -20.23 30.12
C ILE A 45 48.48 -21.40 30.66
N SER A 46 48.83 -21.87 31.86
CA SER A 46 48.05 -22.88 32.61
C SER A 46 46.79 -22.30 33.29
N ASN A 47 46.63 -20.97 33.34
CA ASN A 47 45.55 -20.25 34.04
C ASN A 47 44.49 -19.61 33.10
N GLY A 48 44.20 -20.23 31.95
CA GLY A 48 43.00 -19.89 31.15
C GLY A 48 43.13 -18.75 30.14
N GLY A 49 44.34 -18.30 29.81
CA GLY A 49 44.59 -17.35 28.72
C GLY A 49 44.21 -15.89 29.01
N PHE A 50 44.46 -15.02 28.04
CA PHE A 50 43.82 -13.70 27.99
C PHE A 50 42.36 -13.78 27.51
N GLY A 51 41.91 -14.95 27.05
CA GLY A 51 40.59 -15.14 26.43
C GLY A 51 40.55 -14.52 25.03
N SER A 52 39.37 -14.04 24.62
CA SER A 52 39.16 -13.27 23.39
C SER A 52 39.57 -11.80 23.50
N ALA A 53 40.19 -11.37 24.61
CA ALA A 53 40.58 -9.98 24.83
C ALA A 53 41.75 -9.57 23.92
N SER A 54 41.49 -8.60 23.03
CA SER A 54 42.49 -8.08 22.09
C SER A 54 43.27 -6.86 22.62
N THR A 55 42.77 -6.16 23.65
CA THR A 55 43.35 -4.92 24.20
C THR A 55 43.36 -4.93 25.73
N GLN A 56 43.99 -3.94 26.37
CA GLN A 56 44.01 -3.83 27.84
C GLN A 56 42.64 -3.50 28.45
N ARG A 57 41.60 -3.22 27.66
CA ARG A 57 40.25 -2.91 28.16
C ARG A 57 39.41 -4.17 28.35
N ALA A 58 38.30 -3.98 29.08
CA ALA A 58 37.06 -4.73 28.90
C ALA A 58 36.53 -4.62 27.44
N PRO A 59 35.38 -5.24 27.08
CA PRO A 59 34.77 -5.05 25.76
C PRO A 59 34.66 -3.56 25.35
N ALA A 60 34.75 -3.29 24.04
CA ALA A 60 34.79 -1.92 23.50
C ALA A 60 33.56 -1.08 23.85
N ALA A 61 32.46 -1.73 24.20
CA ALA A 61 31.30 -1.17 24.87
C ALA A 61 30.84 -2.18 25.94
N PRO A 62 31.19 -1.99 27.23
CA PRO A 62 30.66 -2.84 28.29
C PRO A 62 29.15 -2.60 28.39
N ARG A 63 28.37 -3.68 28.37
CA ARG A 63 26.91 -3.63 28.40
C ARG A 63 26.40 -4.00 29.79
N GLU A 64 25.20 -3.53 30.12
CA GLU A 64 24.47 -4.15 31.22
C GLU A 64 24.20 -5.64 30.94
N ASP A 65 24.08 -6.43 32.00
CA ASP A 65 24.16 -7.90 32.02
C ASP A 65 25.57 -8.49 31.73
N GLU A 66 26.46 -7.81 31.01
CA GLU A 66 27.80 -8.33 30.66
C GLU A 66 28.89 -8.09 31.72
N ALA A 67 29.82 -9.05 31.87
CA ALA A 67 30.93 -8.93 32.81
C ALA A 67 32.09 -8.10 32.24
N ALA A 68 32.17 -6.81 32.61
CA ALA A 68 33.33 -5.99 32.31
C ALA A 68 34.60 -6.53 33.03
N GLN A 69 35.63 -6.88 32.25
CA GLN A 69 36.93 -7.38 32.73
C GLN A 69 38.03 -6.36 32.43
N ILE A 70 38.66 -5.79 33.45
CA ILE A 70 39.70 -4.77 33.30
C ILE A 70 41.07 -5.45 33.38
N TYR A 71 41.81 -5.42 32.28
CA TYR A 71 43.17 -5.95 32.19
C TYR A 71 44.20 -4.83 32.38
N PHE A 72 45.25 -5.06 33.16
CA PHE A 72 46.30 -4.06 33.35
C PHE A 72 47.61 -4.71 33.73
N ARG A 73 48.72 -4.02 33.44
CA ARG A 73 50.07 -4.50 33.70
C ARG A 73 50.69 -3.75 34.87
N VAL A 74 51.32 -4.50 35.76
CA VAL A 74 51.90 -4.03 37.01
C VAL A 74 53.40 -4.32 36.97
N CYS A 75 54.23 -3.27 36.91
CA CYS A 75 55.66 -3.44 37.13
C CYS A 75 55.98 -3.27 38.62
N CYS A 76 56.95 -3.97 39.20
CA CYS A 76 57.73 -5.06 38.60
C CYS A 76 57.60 -6.29 39.49
N GLN A 77 57.67 -7.48 38.88
CA GLN A 77 57.46 -8.76 39.55
C GLN A 77 58.24 -8.84 40.88
N PHE A 78 57.60 -9.37 41.92
CA PHE A 78 58.10 -9.48 43.31
C PHE A 78 58.33 -8.15 44.07
N THR A 79 58.23 -6.97 43.45
CA THR A 79 58.33 -5.68 44.17
C THR A 79 57.04 -5.26 44.87
N TYR A 80 55.96 -6.02 44.69
CA TYR A 80 54.64 -5.84 45.28
C TYR A 80 54.01 -7.24 45.48
N ASP A 81 53.06 -7.36 46.41
CA ASP A 81 52.28 -8.58 46.68
C ASP A 81 50.77 -8.30 46.81
N ARG A 82 50.37 -7.04 46.65
CA ARG A 82 48.99 -6.57 46.71
C ARG A 82 48.67 -5.68 45.51
N VAL A 83 47.47 -5.87 44.97
CA VAL A 83 46.89 -5.06 43.90
C VAL A 83 45.45 -4.74 44.27
N ALA A 84 45.01 -3.52 43.99
CA ALA A 84 43.63 -3.07 44.16
C ALA A 84 43.16 -2.25 42.95
N LEU A 85 41.88 -2.37 42.63
CA LEU A 85 41.15 -1.51 41.71
C LEU A 85 40.08 -0.77 42.52
N TYR A 86 40.18 0.55 42.56
CA TYR A 86 39.23 1.44 43.22
C TYR A 86 38.30 1.97 42.15
N TYR A 87 36.99 1.91 42.40
CA TYR A 87 36.01 2.36 41.44
C TYR A 87 34.80 3.00 42.12
N THR A 88 34.13 3.86 41.38
CA THR A 88 32.88 4.52 41.76
C THR A 88 31.82 4.16 40.72
N THR A 89 30.55 4.25 41.12
CA THR A 89 29.39 3.91 40.27
C THR A 89 28.40 5.07 40.15
N ASP A 90 28.77 6.24 40.68
CA ASP A 90 28.02 7.49 40.75
C ASP A 90 28.71 8.62 39.96
N GLY A 91 29.73 8.31 39.16
CA GLY A 91 30.54 9.28 38.41
C GLY A 91 31.53 10.11 39.25
N SER A 92 31.61 9.90 40.57
CA SER A 92 32.59 10.61 41.42
C SER A 92 34.02 10.11 41.18
N GLU A 93 35.03 10.91 41.55
CA GLU A 93 36.43 10.51 41.42
C GLU A 93 36.79 9.42 42.44
N PRO A 94 37.33 8.25 42.03
CA PRO A 94 37.69 7.19 42.96
C PRO A 94 38.84 7.64 43.88
N GLN A 95 38.65 7.46 45.20
CA GLN A 95 39.62 7.80 46.24
C GLN A 95 39.83 6.61 47.18
N GLY A 96 41.06 6.39 47.63
CA GLY A 96 41.37 5.29 48.53
C GLY A 96 42.86 5.01 48.63
N SER A 97 43.24 4.15 49.57
CA SER A 97 44.63 3.78 49.83
C SER A 97 44.71 2.37 50.43
N LEU A 98 45.78 1.62 50.11
CA LEU A 98 46.09 0.29 50.63
C LEU A 98 44.94 -0.74 50.58
N GLY A 99 44.09 -0.65 49.55
CA GLY A 99 42.92 -1.53 49.36
C GLY A 99 41.64 -1.06 50.06
N VAL A 100 41.65 0.11 50.68
CA VAL A 100 40.50 0.72 51.37
C VAL A 100 40.01 1.94 50.59
N GLY A 101 38.73 1.96 50.26
CA GLY A 101 38.08 3.08 49.56
C GLY A 101 37.70 4.22 50.51
N SER A 102 37.47 5.41 49.94
CA SER A 102 36.99 6.60 50.64
C SER A 102 35.75 7.18 49.93
N GLY A 103 34.83 7.76 50.71
CA GLY A 103 33.55 8.24 50.19
C GLY A 103 32.71 7.11 49.62
N THR A 104 32.25 7.26 48.38
CA THR A 104 31.46 6.24 47.65
C THR A 104 32.33 5.23 46.89
N THR A 105 33.67 5.31 47.04
CA THR A 105 34.62 4.43 46.35
C THR A 105 34.56 3.00 46.88
N GLN A 106 34.27 2.06 45.98
CA GLN A 106 34.32 0.62 46.21
C GLN A 106 35.67 0.07 45.74
N VAL A 107 36.11 -1.07 46.29
CA VAL A 107 37.44 -1.63 45.99
C VAL A 107 37.38 -3.13 45.71
N ILE A 108 38.05 -3.54 44.64
CA ILE A 108 38.36 -4.93 44.30
C ILE A 108 39.84 -5.16 44.64
N THR A 109 40.20 -6.27 45.30
CA THR A 109 41.60 -6.56 45.66
C THR A 109 42.02 -7.97 45.23
N SER A 110 43.33 -8.17 45.03
CA SER A 110 43.89 -9.49 44.70
C SER A 110 43.72 -10.50 45.84
N VAL A 111 43.79 -10.06 47.10
CA VAL A 111 43.54 -10.93 48.28
C VAL A 111 42.07 -11.30 48.47
N GLY A 112 41.13 -10.46 48.00
CA GLY A 112 39.71 -10.78 47.96
C GLY A 112 39.29 -11.67 46.78
N GLY A 113 40.25 -12.17 45.98
CA GLY A 113 39.99 -13.02 44.81
C GLY A 113 39.40 -12.32 43.58
N GLY A 114 38.99 -11.05 43.71
CA GLY A 114 38.36 -10.27 42.62
C GLY A 114 39.33 -9.74 41.56
N ILE A 115 40.65 -9.77 41.84
CA ILE A 115 41.71 -9.52 40.85
C ILE A 115 42.58 -10.78 40.72
N GLN A 116 42.63 -11.32 39.52
CA GLN A 116 43.36 -12.55 39.19
C GLN A 116 44.64 -12.24 38.42
N PHE A 117 45.73 -12.93 38.76
CA PHE A 117 46.95 -12.92 37.95
C PHE A 117 46.74 -13.79 36.70
N ILE A 118 47.16 -13.28 35.54
CA ILE A 118 46.96 -13.91 34.22
C ILE A 118 48.27 -14.48 33.67
N ALA A 119 49.30 -13.65 33.53
CA ALA A 119 50.58 -14.03 32.92
C ALA A 119 51.71 -13.07 33.29
N ASN A 120 52.95 -13.53 33.18
CA ASN A 120 54.14 -12.66 33.24
C ASN A 120 54.52 -12.21 31.81
N GLN A 121 54.98 -10.97 31.67
CA GLN A 121 55.58 -10.44 30.45
C GLN A 121 57.04 -10.08 30.72
N SER A 122 57.94 -10.92 30.21
CA SER A 122 59.39 -10.77 30.33
C SER A 122 60.02 -10.09 29.11
N GLY A 123 61.28 -9.66 29.24
CA GLY A 123 62.06 -9.05 28.15
C GLY A 123 61.81 -7.55 27.90
N LEU A 124 61.05 -6.88 28.77
CA LEU A 124 60.83 -5.43 28.68
C LEU A 124 61.91 -4.62 29.45
N PRO A 125 62.29 -3.42 28.97
CA PRO A 125 63.07 -2.46 29.75
C PRO A 125 62.33 -2.11 31.06
N GLY A 126 62.99 -2.30 32.20
CA GLY A 126 62.42 -2.07 33.54
C GLY A 126 62.12 -3.33 34.35
N GLY A 127 62.13 -4.53 33.73
CA GLY A 127 61.95 -5.83 34.41
C GLY A 127 60.66 -6.54 34.00
N THR A 128 60.42 -7.72 34.58
CA THR A 128 59.19 -8.50 34.30
C THR A 128 57.96 -7.75 34.82
N GLN A 129 56.97 -7.60 33.95
CA GLN A 129 55.66 -7.00 34.28
C GLN A 129 54.62 -8.11 34.42
N ASP A 130 53.70 -7.97 35.36
CA ASP A 130 52.66 -8.96 35.61
C ASP A 130 51.31 -8.46 35.11
N TRP A 131 50.59 -9.30 34.36
CA TRP A 131 49.24 -9.01 33.90
C TRP A 131 48.20 -9.47 34.91
N TRP A 132 47.30 -8.55 35.24
CA TRP A 132 46.19 -8.75 36.16
C TRP A 132 44.87 -8.49 35.46
N ARG A 133 43.83 -9.24 35.86
CA ARG A 133 42.44 -9.07 35.43
C ARG A 133 41.55 -8.85 36.64
N ALA A 134 40.91 -7.69 36.71
CA ALA A 134 39.81 -7.44 37.65
C ALA A 134 38.47 -7.72 36.95
N THR A 135 37.56 -8.45 37.60
CA THR A 135 36.18 -8.62 37.09
C THR A 135 35.24 -7.70 37.85
N MET A 136 34.55 -6.81 37.13
CA MET A 136 33.65 -5.85 37.75
C MET A 136 32.39 -6.56 38.30
N PRO A 137 31.97 -6.27 39.54
CA PRO A 137 30.80 -6.88 40.16
C PRO A 137 29.49 -6.42 39.49
N SER A 138 28.39 -7.12 39.78
CA SER A 138 27.08 -6.89 39.12
C SER A 138 26.49 -5.50 39.38
N ASN A 139 26.76 -4.89 40.54
CA ASN A 139 26.31 -3.55 40.88
C ASN A 139 27.01 -2.42 40.10
N ALA A 140 28.07 -2.74 39.34
CA ALA A 140 28.77 -1.83 38.44
C ALA A 140 28.38 -2.03 36.96
N ARG A 141 27.25 -2.71 36.68
CA ARG A 141 26.77 -3.09 35.34
C ARG A 141 25.38 -2.53 35.02
N VAL A 142 24.95 -1.44 35.65
CA VAL A 142 23.62 -0.84 35.39
C VAL A 142 23.68 0.04 34.15
N TYR A 143 22.70 0.00 33.23
CA TYR A 143 22.63 0.92 32.08
C TYR A 143 22.85 2.40 32.46
N GLY A 144 23.62 3.11 31.65
CA GLY A 144 23.90 4.54 31.84
C GLY A 144 24.79 4.87 33.05
N GLN A 145 25.14 3.87 33.87
CA GLN A 145 26.02 4.03 35.01
C GLN A 145 27.44 4.33 34.52
N GLN A 146 27.95 5.50 34.88
CA GLN A 146 29.34 5.87 34.65
C GLN A 146 30.20 5.24 35.75
N VAL A 147 31.12 4.36 35.33
CA VAL A 147 32.11 3.75 36.21
C VAL A 147 33.44 4.47 36.01
N ARG A 148 33.92 5.15 37.06
CA ARG A 148 35.29 5.67 37.10
C ARG A 148 36.16 4.75 37.93
N TYR A 149 37.40 4.52 37.50
CA TYR A 149 38.33 3.63 38.20
C TYR A 149 39.79 4.05 38.12
N MET A 150 40.56 3.60 39.10
CA MET A 150 42.02 3.67 39.17
C MET A 150 42.56 2.39 39.82
N MET A 151 43.84 2.09 39.61
CA MET A 151 44.48 0.90 40.19
C MET A 151 45.62 1.31 41.11
N SER A 152 45.90 0.53 42.16
CA SER A 152 47.13 0.64 42.95
C SER A 152 47.78 -0.71 43.23
N ARG A 153 49.09 -0.70 43.46
CA ARG A 153 49.92 -1.83 43.88
C ARG A 153 50.67 -1.43 45.15
N TRP A 154 51.00 -2.39 46.02
CA TRP A 154 51.95 -2.18 47.12
C TRP A 154 52.54 -3.52 47.60
N ASN A 155 53.59 -3.43 48.40
CA ASN A 155 54.12 -4.53 49.20
C ASN A 155 53.56 -4.42 50.63
N SER A 156 52.89 -5.48 51.12
CA SER A 156 52.28 -5.55 52.44
C SER A 156 53.30 -5.43 53.58
N SER A 157 54.58 -5.71 53.33
CA SER A 157 55.68 -5.56 54.30
C SER A 157 56.19 -4.11 54.41
N ASN A 158 55.88 -3.24 53.45
CA ASN A 158 56.18 -1.80 53.52
C ASN A 158 55.11 -0.99 52.74
N PRO A 159 53.85 -0.90 53.23
CA PRO A 159 52.75 -0.38 52.43
C PRO A 159 52.94 1.09 52.03
N GLY A 160 53.30 1.95 52.98
CA GLY A 160 53.44 3.39 52.76
C GLY A 160 54.63 3.80 51.89
N GLY A 161 55.68 2.97 51.81
CA GLY A 161 56.85 3.22 50.96
C GLY A 161 56.80 2.56 49.58
N THR A 162 55.76 1.78 49.28
CA THR A 162 55.66 1.00 48.03
C THR A 162 54.32 1.13 47.31
N GLN A 163 53.40 1.98 47.80
CA GLN A 163 52.13 2.19 47.12
C GLN A 163 52.29 3.11 45.90
N PHE A 164 51.93 2.58 44.73
CA PHE A 164 51.86 3.33 43.47
C PHE A 164 50.52 3.11 42.79
N TYR A 165 50.05 4.15 42.10
CA TYR A 165 48.78 4.18 41.38
C TYR A 165 48.99 4.18 39.86
N SER A 166 47.91 3.95 39.11
CA SER A 166 47.87 4.07 37.65
C SER A 166 48.45 5.40 37.17
N GLY A 167 49.20 5.35 36.06
CA GLY A 167 49.88 6.53 35.48
C GLY A 167 51.09 7.04 36.27
N GLY A 168 51.55 6.30 37.30
CA GLY A 168 52.69 6.69 38.12
C GLY A 168 52.35 7.61 39.31
N GLY A 169 51.06 7.78 39.62
CA GLY A 169 50.64 8.57 40.78
C GLY A 169 51.14 7.99 42.11
N THR A 170 51.57 8.87 43.03
CA THR A 170 51.98 8.53 44.41
C THR A 170 50.84 8.65 45.42
N SER A 171 49.67 9.12 44.98
CA SER A 171 48.42 9.23 45.73
C SER A 171 47.23 9.04 44.78
N SER A 172 46.05 8.73 45.32
CA SER A 172 44.79 8.67 44.56
C SER A 172 44.47 9.99 43.83
N ALA A 173 44.76 11.13 44.46
CA ALA A 173 44.59 12.45 43.84
C ALA A 173 45.45 12.59 42.57
N SER A 174 46.71 12.13 42.61
CA SER A 174 47.65 12.14 41.47
C SER A 174 47.54 10.94 40.51
N ALA A 175 46.69 9.95 40.79
CA ALA A 175 46.51 8.80 39.93
C ALA A 175 45.90 9.20 38.57
N GLN A 176 46.26 8.48 37.50
CA GLN A 176 45.50 8.48 36.26
C GLN A 176 44.21 7.68 36.47
N LYS A 177 43.07 8.32 36.19
CA LYS A 177 41.74 7.70 36.22
C LYS A 177 41.31 7.34 34.81
N TYR A 178 40.40 6.37 34.74
CA TYR A 178 39.77 5.90 33.53
C TYR A 178 38.26 5.83 33.76
N GLU A 179 37.47 5.94 32.70
CA GLU A 179 36.02 5.85 32.80
C GLU A 179 35.41 5.09 31.63
N TYR A 180 34.24 4.50 31.87
CA TYR A 180 33.32 4.04 30.84
C TYR A 180 31.89 4.21 31.34
N THR A 181 30.94 4.21 30.41
CA THR A 181 29.51 4.13 30.71
C THR A 181 28.98 2.78 30.22
N ASN A 182 28.17 2.11 31.04
CA ASN A 182 27.53 0.86 30.63
C ASN A 182 26.45 1.13 29.58
N LYS A 183 26.58 0.44 28.44
CA LYS A 183 25.66 0.46 27.31
C LYS A 183 24.48 -0.50 27.55
N LEU A 184 23.45 -0.38 26.73
CA LEU A 184 22.28 -1.26 26.75
C LEU A 184 22.70 -2.73 26.52
N ALA A 185 21.99 -3.69 27.13
CA ALA A 185 22.23 -5.12 26.91
C ALA A 185 22.17 -5.47 25.41
N TRP A 186 22.93 -6.47 24.98
CA TRP A 186 22.74 -7.05 23.65
C TRP A 186 21.35 -7.72 23.59
N PRO A 187 20.57 -7.54 22.51
CA PRO A 187 19.22 -8.10 22.45
C PRO A 187 19.21 -9.61 22.16
N GLY A 188 20.19 -10.12 21.40
CA GLY A 188 20.32 -11.53 21.04
C GLY A 188 19.20 -12.04 20.11
N GLN A 189 19.23 -13.35 19.84
CA GLN A 189 18.20 -14.02 19.02
C GLN A 189 16.80 -14.00 19.65
N GLY A 190 16.71 -13.78 20.97
CA GLY A 190 15.48 -13.60 21.71
C GLY A 190 14.92 -14.89 22.34
N SER A 191 13.70 -14.78 22.87
CA SER A 191 13.06 -15.72 23.80
C SER A 191 12.89 -17.16 23.33
N ASN A 192 12.84 -17.41 22.02
CA ASN A 192 12.80 -18.76 21.45
C ASN A 192 14.17 -19.47 21.58
N PHE A 193 15.27 -18.72 21.61
CA PHE A 193 16.63 -19.24 21.56
C PHE A 193 17.28 -19.14 22.94
N VAL A 194 16.79 -19.95 23.87
CA VAL A 194 17.28 -20.00 25.26
C VAL A 194 18.78 -20.27 25.30
N GLY A 195 19.54 -19.37 25.94
CA GLY A 195 21.00 -19.41 25.98
C GLY A 195 21.71 -18.63 24.87
N ALA A 196 20.97 -18.06 23.91
CA ALA A 196 21.50 -17.19 22.85
C ALA A 196 21.25 -15.69 23.10
N GLU A 197 21.00 -15.29 24.36
CA GLU A 197 20.73 -13.89 24.73
C GLU A 197 21.93 -12.96 24.46
N GLY A 198 23.15 -13.51 24.39
CA GLY A 198 24.39 -12.79 24.09
C GLY A 198 24.98 -13.03 22.70
N ILE A 199 24.25 -13.68 21.78
CA ILE A 199 24.76 -14.03 20.44
C ILE A 199 23.69 -13.73 19.38
N GLY A 200 24.10 -13.22 18.22
CA GLY A 200 23.25 -13.09 17.04
C GLY A 200 22.08 -12.10 17.17
N TYR A 201 21.13 -12.26 16.24
CA TYR A 201 19.98 -11.39 15.99
C TYR A 201 18.72 -12.26 15.77
N PRO A 202 17.49 -11.72 15.89
CA PRO A 202 16.27 -12.48 15.66
C PRO A 202 16.21 -13.09 14.26
N PRO A 203 16.06 -14.42 14.14
CA PRO A 203 15.60 -15.00 12.89
C PRO A 203 14.11 -14.71 12.72
N PHE A 204 13.70 -14.49 11.48
CA PHE A 204 12.34 -14.09 11.13
C PHE A 204 11.71 -15.00 10.10
N TRP A 205 10.38 -15.06 10.20
CA TRP A 205 9.43 -15.58 9.23
C TRP A 205 8.22 -14.65 9.40
N ALA A 206 7.73 -14.02 8.34
CA ALA A 206 6.68 -12.99 8.42
C ALA A 206 5.32 -13.61 8.76
N TRP A 207 4.72 -13.26 9.89
CA TRP A 207 3.45 -13.90 10.30
C TRP A 207 2.28 -13.28 9.52
N LYS A 208 2.04 -13.83 8.31
CA LYS A 208 1.05 -13.41 7.29
C LYS A 208 1.22 -11.99 6.77
N GLU A 209 1.01 -11.77 5.48
CA GLU A 209 0.86 -10.42 4.94
C GLU A 209 -0.53 -9.88 5.27
N GLU A 210 -0.58 -8.72 5.95
CA GLU A 210 -1.86 -8.08 6.26
C GLU A 210 -1.88 -6.64 5.74
N GLY A 211 -1.04 -5.75 6.29
CA GLY A 211 -1.10 -4.32 5.98
C GLY A 211 -0.10 -3.81 4.95
N VAL A 212 -0.44 -2.69 4.31
CA VAL A 212 0.49 -1.84 3.53
C VAL A 212 0.23 -0.39 3.91
N VAL A 213 1.28 0.34 4.28
CA VAL A 213 1.21 1.76 4.66
C VAL A 213 2.10 2.57 3.72
N GLY A 214 1.71 3.81 3.43
CA GLY A 214 2.37 4.56 2.36
C GLY A 214 1.93 6.02 2.21
N ASN A 215 2.78 6.82 1.56
CA ASN A 215 2.51 8.23 1.25
C ASN A 215 2.85 8.63 -0.20
N ASN A 216 2.94 7.64 -1.12
CA ASN A 216 3.29 7.82 -2.54
C ASN A 216 4.78 8.12 -2.82
N PHE A 217 5.62 8.31 -1.81
CA PHE A 217 7.09 8.42 -1.93
C PHE A 217 7.84 7.26 -1.27
N ILE A 218 7.19 6.54 -0.36
CA ILE A 218 7.64 5.30 0.24
C ILE A 218 6.39 4.50 0.66
N ASN A 219 6.47 3.17 0.50
CA ASN A 219 5.47 2.22 1.03
C ASN A 219 6.18 1.13 1.85
N ALA A 220 5.52 0.56 2.85
CA ALA A 220 6.01 -0.60 3.59
C ALA A 220 4.92 -1.67 3.72
N MET A 221 5.31 -2.94 3.64
CA MET A 221 4.43 -4.08 3.90
C MET A 221 4.61 -4.58 5.32
N LEU A 222 3.51 -4.90 6.00
CA LEU A 222 3.49 -5.32 7.40
C LEU A 222 2.80 -6.67 7.60
N ASP A 223 3.39 -7.47 8.49
CA ASP A 223 2.79 -8.72 8.95
C ASP A 223 1.70 -8.47 10.01
N GLN A 224 0.93 -9.49 10.38
CA GLN A 224 -0.15 -9.39 11.40
C GLN A 224 0.35 -8.84 12.75
N ASN A 225 1.61 -9.11 13.10
CA ASN A 225 2.22 -8.68 14.35
C ASN A 225 2.82 -7.26 14.25
N GLY A 226 2.66 -6.59 13.11
CA GLY A 226 3.15 -5.25 12.85
C GLY A 226 4.66 -5.19 12.60
N ASN A 227 5.29 -6.27 12.14
CA ASN A 227 6.66 -6.26 11.65
C ASN A 227 6.69 -5.81 10.18
N ILE A 228 7.67 -5.00 9.78
CA ILE A 228 7.84 -4.65 8.36
C ILE A 228 8.69 -5.74 7.71
N PHE A 229 8.23 -6.30 6.59
CA PHE A 229 8.96 -7.36 5.87
C PHE A 229 9.41 -6.95 4.47
N ASP A 230 9.01 -5.77 3.97
CA ASP A 230 9.68 -5.08 2.87
C ASP A 230 9.31 -3.58 2.82
N VAL A 231 10.09 -2.79 2.07
CA VAL A 231 9.88 -1.36 1.82
C VAL A 231 10.08 -1.08 0.32
N TYR A 232 9.20 -0.25 -0.26
CA TYR A 232 9.26 0.22 -1.64
C TYR A 232 9.64 1.70 -1.64
N PHE A 233 10.69 2.07 -2.39
CA PHE A 233 11.32 3.40 -2.44
C PHE A 233 12.13 3.50 -3.77
N PRO A 234 12.43 4.68 -4.37
CA PRO A 234 12.20 6.08 -3.98
C PRO A 234 10.85 6.68 -4.42
N GLY A 235 9.86 5.81 -4.52
CA GLY A 235 8.47 6.09 -4.92
C GLY A 235 7.56 4.97 -4.45
N ALA A 236 6.39 4.81 -5.07
CA ALA A 236 5.49 3.68 -4.78
C ALA A 236 6.07 2.31 -5.22
N GLY A 237 7.00 2.30 -6.18
CA GLY A 237 7.70 1.13 -6.69
C GLY A 237 9.03 1.49 -7.38
N GLY A 238 9.52 0.61 -8.25
CA GLY A 238 10.86 0.65 -8.82
C GLY A 238 11.08 1.75 -9.87
N VAL A 239 12.14 2.55 -9.67
CA VAL A 239 12.72 3.45 -10.67
C VAL A 239 13.89 2.76 -11.40
N GLN A 240 14.37 3.30 -12.53
CA GLN A 240 15.54 2.77 -13.24
C GLN A 240 16.78 2.57 -12.34
N GLY A 241 17.40 1.40 -12.44
CA GLY A 241 18.50 0.97 -11.57
C GLY A 241 18.08 0.41 -10.21
N VAL A 242 16.77 0.39 -9.90
CA VAL A 242 16.21 -0.37 -8.78
C VAL A 242 15.58 -1.65 -9.30
N GLY A 243 16.06 -2.80 -8.82
CA GLY A 243 15.52 -4.12 -9.09
C GLY A 243 15.03 -4.79 -7.82
N THR A 244 14.16 -5.79 -7.99
CA THR A 244 13.79 -6.71 -6.92
C THR A 244 14.84 -7.81 -6.76
N LYS A 245 14.67 -8.67 -5.74
CA LYS A 245 15.55 -9.81 -5.43
C LYS A 245 15.37 -10.97 -6.40
N ASN A 246 14.14 -11.19 -6.85
CA ASN A 246 13.78 -12.12 -7.92
C ASN A 246 12.49 -11.62 -8.60
N GLU A 247 12.01 -12.33 -9.62
CA GLU A 247 10.72 -12.06 -10.26
C GLU A 247 9.52 -12.62 -9.48
N GLY A 248 9.77 -13.64 -8.66
CA GLY A 248 8.78 -14.47 -7.97
C GLY A 248 8.99 -15.97 -8.20
N TYR A 249 9.52 -16.41 -9.35
CA TYR A 249 9.50 -17.82 -9.80
C TYR A 249 10.31 -18.87 -9.02
N VAL A 250 10.49 -18.73 -7.70
CA VAL A 250 11.11 -19.76 -6.85
C VAL A 250 10.11 -20.89 -6.59
N ASP A 251 10.21 -21.94 -7.41
CA ASP A 251 9.51 -23.22 -7.22
C ASP A 251 9.83 -23.80 -5.83
N GLY A 252 8.89 -23.61 -4.91
CA GLY A 252 8.96 -24.06 -3.53
C GLY A 252 7.75 -23.58 -2.76
N LEU A 253 7.49 -24.19 -1.61
CA LEU A 253 6.60 -23.56 -0.64
C LEU A 253 7.24 -22.24 -0.23
N ASP A 254 6.54 -21.13 -0.45
CA ASP A 254 6.92 -19.85 0.13
C ASP A 254 7.10 -20.06 1.64
N THR A 255 8.00 -19.32 2.29
CA THR A 255 7.90 -19.19 3.75
C THR A 255 7.17 -17.89 4.04
N PHE A 256 5.84 -17.93 4.09
CA PHE A 256 5.16 -18.94 4.91
C PHE A 256 4.53 -20.17 4.20
N PRO A 257 4.82 -21.44 4.63
CA PRO A 257 5.83 -21.94 5.59
C PRO A 257 6.96 -22.78 4.94
N ALA A 258 8.17 -22.69 5.50
CA ALA A 258 9.34 -23.57 5.29
C ALA A 258 9.63 -24.08 3.84
N GLY A 259 10.51 -23.40 3.10
CA GLY A 259 10.93 -23.77 1.74
C GLY A 259 11.87 -22.76 1.06
N LEU A 260 11.59 -21.44 1.14
CA LEU A 260 12.48 -20.43 0.56
C LEU A 260 13.92 -20.48 1.11
N PRO A 261 14.94 -20.33 0.24
CA PRO A 261 16.29 -19.94 0.64
C PRO A 261 16.26 -18.63 1.44
N ILE A 262 17.16 -18.48 2.42
CA ILE A 262 17.21 -17.29 3.29
C ILE A 262 17.48 -16.02 2.45
N ASP A 263 18.27 -16.19 1.40
CA ASP A 263 18.63 -15.24 0.36
C ASP A 263 17.46 -14.82 -0.56
N ASN A 264 16.25 -15.40 -0.44
CA ASN A 264 15.05 -15.01 -1.20
C ASN A 264 14.00 -14.25 -0.37
N ARG A 265 14.33 -13.85 0.86
CA ARG A 265 13.49 -12.99 1.72
C ARG A 265 13.58 -11.53 1.27
N GLY A 266 12.47 -10.79 1.45
CA GLY A 266 12.33 -9.43 0.92
C GLY A 266 12.26 -9.40 -0.61
N GLN A 267 11.61 -8.40 -1.19
CA GLN A 267 11.60 -8.21 -2.65
C GLN A 267 12.43 -7.01 -3.08
N MET A 268 12.29 -5.85 -2.45
CA MET A 268 12.90 -4.60 -2.88
C MET A 268 14.10 -4.16 -2.04
N HIS A 269 13.91 -3.99 -0.72
CA HIS A 269 14.93 -3.31 0.10
C HIS A 269 15.20 -3.91 1.48
N PHE A 270 14.32 -4.76 2.04
CA PHE A 270 14.54 -5.33 3.37
C PHE A 270 14.12 -6.79 3.43
N ASN A 271 14.95 -7.60 4.12
CA ASN A 271 14.54 -8.92 4.58
C ASN A 271 13.53 -8.79 5.74
N GLN A 272 13.73 -7.80 6.63
CA GLN A 272 12.89 -7.55 7.81
C GLN A 272 13.28 -6.26 8.56
N ILE A 273 12.31 -5.68 9.27
CA ILE A 273 12.50 -4.68 10.32
C ILE A 273 11.58 -5.03 11.50
N LEU A 274 12.18 -5.41 12.63
CA LEU A 274 11.48 -5.87 13.83
C LEU A 274 11.61 -4.89 14.98
N THR A 275 10.64 -4.89 15.89
CA THR A 275 10.81 -4.29 17.23
C THR A 275 10.82 -5.38 18.30
N GLY A 276 11.48 -5.12 19.42
CA GLY A 276 11.65 -6.09 20.50
C GLY A 276 11.65 -5.45 21.88
N ILE A 277 11.10 -6.16 22.86
CA ILE A 277 11.02 -5.75 24.26
C ILE A 277 11.83 -6.74 25.11
N ARG A 278 12.93 -6.29 25.70
CA ARG A 278 13.74 -7.10 26.63
C ARG A 278 13.34 -6.81 28.07
N VAL A 279 13.02 -7.89 28.78
CA VAL A 279 12.59 -7.85 30.18
C VAL A 279 13.04 -9.11 30.90
N GLY A 280 13.59 -8.97 32.11
CA GLY A 280 14.15 -10.09 32.86
C GLY A 280 15.28 -10.84 32.14
N GLY A 281 16.16 -10.11 31.44
CA GLY A 281 17.34 -10.67 30.78
C GLY A 281 17.11 -11.36 29.43
N VAL A 282 15.88 -11.33 28.88
CA VAL A 282 15.54 -11.99 27.60
C VAL A 282 14.67 -11.07 26.74
N THR A 283 14.92 -11.06 25.43
CA THR A 283 14.22 -10.23 24.45
C THR A 283 13.05 -10.96 23.81
N SER A 284 11.84 -10.40 23.92
CA SER A 284 10.65 -10.83 23.20
C SER A 284 10.49 -9.97 21.94
N TRP A 285 10.73 -10.56 20.77
CA TRP A 285 10.59 -9.92 19.46
C TRP A 285 9.15 -10.01 18.97
N LEU A 286 8.64 -8.94 18.36
CA LEU A 286 7.25 -8.90 17.88
C LEU A 286 6.96 -9.89 16.74
N SER A 287 7.97 -10.55 16.16
CA SER A 287 7.77 -11.73 15.30
C SER A 287 6.99 -12.86 16.00
N ASN A 288 6.95 -12.86 17.34
CA ASN A 288 6.18 -13.78 18.18
C ASN A 288 6.29 -15.26 17.72
N GLN A 289 7.49 -15.69 17.35
CA GLN A 289 7.74 -16.90 16.56
C GLN A 289 7.04 -18.17 17.10
N ASN A 290 6.89 -18.30 18.42
CA ASN A 290 6.26 -19.46 19.08
C ASN A 290 4.78 -19.24 19.44
N GLY A 291 4.22 -18.05 19.17
CA GLY A 291 2.86 -17.66 19.57
C GLY A 291 2.67 -17.43 21.09
N THR A 292 3.73 -17.52 21.89
CA THR A 292 3.65 -17.57 23.37
C THR A 292 4.02 -16.27 24.09
N ASP A 293 4.73 -15.36 23.44
CA ASP A 293 5.21 -14.13 24.10
C ASP A 293 4.15 -13.05 24.09
N PHE A 294 3.44 -12.92 22.96
CA PHE A 294 2.38 -11.95 22.75
C PHE A 294 1.04 -12.65 22.52
N THR A 295 -0.02 -12.08 23.12
CA THR A 295 -1.41 -12.55 23.02
C THR A 295 -2.33 -11.40 22.64
N ASN A 296 -3.60 -11.72 22.33
CA ASN A 296 -4.63 -10.74 21.93
C ASN A 296 -4.20 -9.88 20.72
N ILE A 297 -3.51 -10.50 19.76
CA ILE A 297 -3.01 -9.82 18.56
C ILE A 297 -4.20 -9.48 17.66
N THR A 298 -4.32 -8.21 17.29
CA THR A 298 -5.34 -7.70 16.36
C THR A 298 -4.72 -6.63 15.48
N GLN A 299 -5.06 -6.63 14.19
CA GLN A 299 -4.64 -5.61 13.25
C GLN A 299 -5.85 -5.08 12.47
N ALA A 300 -5.91 -3.76 12.28
CA ALA A 300 -6.91 -3.08 11.45
C ALA A 300 -6.39 -1.69 11.04
N TYR A 301 -6.92 -1.12 9.97
CA TYR A 301 -6.70 0.31 9.69
C TYR A 301 -7.48 1.20 10.67
N GLU A 302 -6.93 2.37 10.97
CA GLU A 302 -7.57 3.41 11.78
C GLU A 302 -8.74 4.03 11.01
N ALA A 303 -9.90 3.39 11.09
CA ALA A 303 -11.09 3.73 10.30
C ALA A 303 -10.76 3.79 8.78
N ASP A 304 -11.33 4.78 8.08
CA ASP A 304 -11.17 4.96 6.65
C ASP A 304 -9.84 5.68 6.29
N THR A 305 -8.69 5.09 6.67
CA THR A 305 -7.35 5.68 6.47
C THR A 305 -6.29 4.66 6.02
N GLN A 306 -5.06 5.15 5.76
CA GLN A 306 -3.85 4.35 5.56
C GLN A 306 -2.90 4.31 6.76
N THR A 307 -3.41 4.59 7.97
CA THR A 307 -2.70 4.29 9.20
C THR A 307 -3.14 2.92 9.69
N LEU A 308 -2.20 2.01 9.90
CA LEU A 308 -2.43 0.66 10.37
C LEU A 308 -2.23 0.59 11.89
N ARG A 309 -3.23 0.11 12.63
CA ARG A 309 -3.12 -0.18 14.07
C ARG A 309 -2.92 -1.67 14.30
N THR A 310 -1.82 -2.03 14.94
CA THR A 310 -1.61 -3.36 15.53
C THR A 310 -1.69 -3.25 17.04
N SER A 311 -2.46 -4.11 17.70
CA SER A 311 -2.58 -4.16 19.16
C SER A 311 -2.31 -5.58 19.66
N GLN A 312 -1.54 -5.71 20.73
CA GLN A 312 -1.14 -6.99 21.32
C GLN A 312 -0.69 -6.81 22.78
N ARG A 313 -0.50 -7.91 23.51
CA ARG A 313 -0.13 -7.90 24.92
C ARG A 313 1.00 -8.87 25.23
N LEU A 314 2.11 -8.36 25.76
CA LEU A 314 3.24 -9.14 26.25
C LEU A 314 2.86 -9.84 27.56
N VAL A 315 2.83 -11.17 27.52
CA VAL A 315 2.46 -12.04 28.66
C VAL A 315 3.60 -12.92 29.16
N ARG A 316 4.71 -12.99 28.41
CA ARG A 316 5.87 -13.84 28.73
C ARG A 316 6.28 -13.71 30.20
N ALA A 317 6.43 -14.85 30.88
CA ALA A 317 6.86 -14.93 32.28
C ALA A 317 6.07 -13.99 33.22
N GLY A 318 4.75 -13.94 33.06
CA GLY A 318 3.81 -13.25 33.96
C GLY A 318 3.72 -11.74 33.79
N ARG A 319 4.27 -11.17 32.70
CA ARG A 319 4.09 -9.74 32.38
C ARG A 319 2.64 -9.47 31.96
N ASN A 320 2.26 -8.20 32.03
CA ASN A 320 0.96 -7.71 31.60
C ASN A 320 1.14 -6.31 30.99
N ILE A 321 1.82 -6.24 29.85
CA ILE A 321 2.13 -4.99 29.16
C ILE A 321 1.34 -4.97 27.84
N ASP A 322 0.40 -4.03 27.72
CA ASP A 322 -0.30 -3.78 26.47
C ASP A 322 0.59 -2.96 25.53
N ILE A 323 0.49 -3.26 24.25
CA ILE A 323 1.28 -2.67 23.16
C ILE A 323 0.30 -2.28 22.07
N THR A 324 0.28 -1.00 21.70
CA THR A 324 -0.48 -0.50 20.55
C THR A 324 0.48 0.22 19.61
N GLN A 325 0.59 -0.25 18.39
CA GLN A 325 1.42 0.30 17.33
C GLN A 325 0.54 0.99 16.30
N TYR A 326 0.92 2.17 15.87
CA TYR A 326 0.36 2.87 14.71
C TYR A 326 1.46 3.04 13.67
N ASP A 327 1.28 2.40 12.52
CA ASP A 327 2.21 2.43 11.39
C ASP A 327 1.61 3.28 10.27
N PHE A 328 2.37 4.27 9.79
CA PHE A 328 1.94 5.19 8.74
C PHE A 328 3.13 5.89 8.08
N SER A 329 2.96 6.34 6.84
CA SER A 329 3.84 7.32 6.21
C SER A 329 3.18 8.71 6.28
N PRO A 330 3.86 9.76 6.80
CA PRO A 330 3.29 11.10 6.88
C PRO A 330 2.78 11.63 5.53
N LYS A 331 1.51 12.07 5.50
CA LYS A 331 0.86 12.66 4.32
C LYS A 331 0.00 13.85 4.77
N GLY A 332 0.01 14.95 4.01
CA GLY A 332 -0.59 16.22 4.46
C GLY A 332 0.17 16.91 5.61
N VAL A 333 1.42 16.48 5.87
CA VAL A 333 2.29 16.98 6.94
C VAL A 333 3.45 17.78 6.33
N SER A 334 3.79 18.93 6.91
CA SER A 334 4.96 19.71 6.48
C SER A 334 6.26 19.04 6.92
N THR A 335 7.05 18.58 5.95
CA THR A 335 8.41 18.04 6.13
C THR A 335 9.48 19.13 6.00
N PRO A 336 10.74 18.87 6.41
CA PRO A 336 11.84 19.82 6.22
C PRO A 336 12.12 20.13 4.75
N ASN A 337 12.44 21.40 4.45
CA ASN A 337 12.87 21.82 3.11
C ASN A 337 14.11 21.02 2.67
N ASN A 338 14.06 20.45 1.46
CA ASN A 338 15.07 19.54 0.89
C ASN A 338 15.22 18.18 1.60
N GLY A 339 14.50 17.94 2.69
CA GLY A 339 14.40 16.62 3.32
C GLY A 339 13.64 15.64 2.42
N SER A 340 13.90 14.34 2.61
CA SER A 340 13.19 13.28 1.91
C SER A 340 11.71 13.26 2.30
N GLN A 341 10.86 12.98 1.31
CA GLN A 341 9.43 12.71 1.52
C GLN A 341 9.15 11.22 1.78
N GLY A 342 10.13 10.34 1.51
CA GLY A 342 10.05 8.91 1.83
C GLY A 342 10.28 8.67 3.31
N ILE A 343 9.23 8.86 4.11
CA ILE A 343 9.24 8.73 5.56
C ILE A 343 8.20 7.67 5.98
N LEU A 344 8.63 6.68 6.75
CA LEU A 344 7.79 5.73 7.47
C LEU A 344 7.91 5.99 8.97
N ILE A 345 6.80 5.90 9.69
CA ILE A 345 6.75 6.05 11.14
C ILE A 345 6.01 4.87 11.77
N LYS A 346 6.61 4.31 12.83
CA LYS A 346 5.95 3.40 13.77
C LYS A 346 5.84 4.11 15.12
N ARG A 347 4.63 4.37 15.59
CA ARG A 347 4.35 4.97 16.90
C ARG A 347 3.87 3.88 17.86
N MET A 348 4.67 3.52 18.85
CA MET A 348 4.37 2.45 19.82
C MET A 348 3.99 3.05 21.18
N ILE A 349 2.80 2.70 21.66
CA ILE A 349 2.29 3.00 22.99
C ILE A 349 2.39 1.74 23.84
N LEU A 350 3.07 1.85 24.98
CA LEU A 350 3.23 0.79 25.97
C LEU A 350 2.49 1.14 27.25
N LYS A 351 1.71 0.21 27.79
CA LYS A 351 1.05 0.35 29.09
C LYS A 351 1.31 -0.85 29.97
N ASN A 352 1.97 -0.61 31.11
CA ASN A 352 2.19 -1.63 32.13
C ASN A 352 0.96 -1.73 33.04
N ASN A 353 0.16 -2.79 32.91
CA ASN A 353 -1.00 -3.04 33.76
C ASN A 353 -0.65 -3.74 35.10
N GLY A 354 0.64 -3.88 35.41
CA GLY A 354 1.13 -4.34 36.71
C GLY A 354 1.01 -3.28 37.80
N ALA A 355 1.10 -3.71 39.07
CA ALA A 355 1.04 -2.83 40.23
C ALA A 355 2.37 -2.08 40.52
N SER A 356 3.48 -2.53 39.93
CA SER A 356 4.83 -1.98 40.11
C SER A 356 5.40 -1.51 38.78
N SER A 357 6.27 -0.49 38.82
CA SER A 357 6.98 -0.02 37.63
C SER A 357 7.88 -1.14 37.09
N GLU A 358 7.82 -1.39 35.78
CA GLU A 358 8.73 -2.30 35.08
C GLU A 358 9.73 -1.44 34.29
N THR A 359 10.99 -1.87 34.21
CA THR A 359 11.99 -1.25 33.33
C THR A 359 12.33 -2.25 32.24
N VAL A 360 12.20 -1.82 30.98
CA VAL A 360 12.40 -2.64 29.79
C VAL A 360 13.44 -1.98 28.88
N ASN A 361 14.10 -2.78 28.05
CA ASN A 361 14.90 -2.24 26.94
C ASN A 361 14.11 -2.45 25.65
N LEU A 362 13.89 -1.37 24.89
CA LEU A 362 13.28 -1.46 23.57
C LEU A 362 14.36 -1.45 22.49
N TYR A 363 14.12 -2.24 21.45
CA TYR A 363 15.00 -2.36 20.30
C TYR A 363 14.20 -2.21 19.01
N MET A 364 14.85 -1.64 18.00
CA MET A 364 14.50 -1.77 16.59
C MET A 364 15.66 -2.46 15.90
N TYR A 365 15.37 -3.55 15.21
CA TYR A 365 16.30 -4.36 14.44
C TYR A 365 16.00 -4.22 12.95
N MET A 366 17.03 -4.22 12.11
CA MET A 366 16.94 -4.00 10.67
C MET A 366 17.93 -4.91 9.93
N ASP A 367 17.41 -5.55 8.88
CA ASP A 367 18.07 -6.55 8.03
C ASP A 367 17.87 -6.10 6.57
N PRO A 368 18.73 -5.20 6.07
CA PRO A 368 18.64 -4.68 4.72
C PRO A 368 18.94 -5.75 3.65
N ALA A 369 18.30 -5.58 2.49
CA ALA A 369 18.55 -6.29 1.25
C ALA A 369 18.39 -5.28 0.10
N ILE A 370 19.08 -4.15 0.19
CA ILE A 370 18.78 -2.95 -0.59
C ILE A 370 18.99 -3.22 -2.07
N ASN A 371 17.98 -2.88 -2.88
CA ASN A 371 18.04 -3.05 -4.34
C ASN A 371 18.07 -4.53 -4.71
N GLY A 372 17.34 -5.37 -3.96
CA GLY A 372 17.20 -6.79 -4.24
C GLY A 372 18.43 -7.65 -3.90
N GLY A 373 19.26 -7.29 -2.93
CA GLY A 373 20.31 -8.20 -2.45
C GLY A 373 21.37 -7.61 -1.54
N ASP A 374 21.75 -8.39 -0.53
CA ASP A 374 22.57 -7.98 0.61
C ASP A 374 24.07 -7.78 0.27
N GLN A 375 24.53 -8.19 -0.92
CA GLN A 375 25.96 -8.26 -1.28
C GLN A 375 26.67 -6.89 -1.32
N TYR A 376 25.94 -5.84 -1.70
CA TYR A 376 26.47 -4.49 -1.91
C TYR A 376 26.10 -3.51 -0.81
N ASP A 377 25.41 -4.02 0.22
CA ASP A 377 24.93 -3.24 1.34
C ASP A 377 26.08 -2.94 2.32
N PHE A 378 26.03 -1.74 2.88
CA PHE A 378 26.85 -1.35 4.02
C PHE A 378 25.98 -0.71 5.09
N MET A 379 26.43 -0.76 6.34
CA MET A 379 25.75 -0.06 7.43
C MET A 379 26.69 0.84 8.22
N LEU A 380 26.19 2.01 8.59
CA LEU A 380 26.87 3.05 9.38
C LEU A 380 26.02 3.41 10.61
N ALA A 381 26.63 4.05 11.60
CA ALA A 381 25.90 4.68 12.69
C ALA A 381 26.33 6.15 12.80
N ASP A 382 25.35 7.04 12.97
CA ASP A 382 25.61 8.46 13.23
C ASP A 382 25.51 8.74 14.73
N SER A 383 26.61 9.14 15.36
CA SER A 383 26.65 9.36 16.82
C SER A 383 25.98 10.66 17.29
N ALA A 384 25.68 11.60 16.38
CA ALA A 384 25.01 12.86 16.72
C ALA A 384 23.48 12.69 16.84
N THR A 385 22.89 11.84 16.00
CA THR A 385 21.45 11.53 15.98
C THR A 385 21.11 10.14 16.52
N GLY A 386 22.11 9.30 16.76
CA GLY A 386 21.91 7.90 17.14
C GLY A 386 21.32 7.01 16.03
N ALA A 387 21.34 7.50 14.79
CA ALA A 387 20.70 6.83 13.67
C ALA A 387 21.50 5.62 13.18
N MET A 388 20.77 4.53 12.88
CA MET A 388 21.24 3.39 12.11
C MET A 388 21.04 3.68 10.63
N ILE A 389 22.09 3.60 9.84
CA ILE A 389 22.04 3.89 8.40
C ILE A 389 22.44 2.61 7.65
N ALA A 390 21.68 2.23 6.64
CA ALA A 390 22.06 1.24 5.63
C ALA A 390 22.09 1.91 4.25
N GLY A 391 22.87 1.38 3.31
CA GLY A 391 22.85 1.84 1.93
C GLY A 391 23.51 0.90 0.95
N ASP A 392 23.11 1.06 -0.32
CA ASP A 392 23.76 0.56 -1.53
C ASP A 392 24.21 1.79 -2.34
N ASN A 393 25.48 1.83 -2.71
CA ASN A 393 26.07 2.94 -3.46
C ASN A 393 26.91 2.46 -4.65
N GLN A 394 26.76 1.19 -5.05
CA GLN A 394 27.65 0.56 -6.03
C GLN A 394 27.03 0.47 -7.43
N TYR A 395 27.61 1.21 -8.38
CA TYR A 395 27.35 0.98 -9.81
C TYR A 395 27.70 -0.47 -10.20
N ARG A 396 26.75 -1.14 -10.87
CA ARG A 396 26.92 -2.49 -11.40
C ARG A 396 25.93 -2.79 -12.53
N VAL A 397 26.23 -3.81 -13.31
CA VAL A 397 25.42 -4.25 -14.46
C VAL A 397 24.95 -5.68 -14.22
N VAL A 398 23.64 -5.87 -14.20
CA VAL A 398 22.98 -7.14 -13.86
C VAL A 398 22.36 -7.77 -15.11
N ASN A 399 22.42 -9.11 -15.21
CA ASN A 399 21.99 -9.85 -16.40
C ASN A 399 21.05 -11.04 -16.12
N ASN A 400 20.98 -11.56 -14.89
CA ASN A 400 20.22 -12.78 -14.58
C ASN A 400 18.73 -12.46 -14.47
N THR A 401 17.87 -13.24 -15.12
CA THR A 401 16.41 -13.06 -15.12
C THR A 401 15.72 -14.28 -14.50
N GLY A 402 14.43 -14.15 -14.17
CA GLY A 402 13.63 -15.21 -13.55
C GLY A 402 14.03 -15.55 -12.10
N SER A 403 14.01 -16.85 -11.77
CA SER A 403 14.52 -17.37 -10.50
C SER A 403 16.04 -17.45 -10.54
N ILE A 404 16.68 -16.80 -9.58
CA ILE A 404 18.15 -16.70 -9.49
C ILE A 404 18.67 -17.37 -8.22
N GLY A 405 19.92 -17.84 -8.27
CA GLY A 405 20.55 -18.56 -7.16
C GLY A 405 21.21 -17.63 -6.12
N PRO A 406 21.73 -18.21 -5.01
CA PRO A 406 22.33 -17.44 -3.92
C PRO A 406 23.47 -16.53 -4.38
N GLY A 407 23.43 -15.27 -3.94
CA GLY A 407 24.43 -14.25 -4.29
C GLY A 407 24.39 -13.79 -5.75
N GLN A 408 23.32 -14.08 -6.49
CA GLN A 408 23.03 -13.46 -7.78
C GLN A 408 22.11 -12.25 -7.57
N GLU A 409 22.15 -11.31 -8.51
CA GLU A 409 21.18 -10.22 -8.58
C GLU A 409 20.23 -10.40 -9.77
N TYR A 410 18.99 -9.95 -9.60
CA TYR A 410 17.94 -10.01 -10.62
C TYR A 410 17.95 -8.77 -11.50
N ASN A 411 17.80 -9.02 -12.79
CA ASN A 411 17.52 -8.06 -13.84
C ASN A 411 15.99 -8.06 -14.07
N PRO A 412 15.27 -6.97 -13.76
CA PRO A 412 13.83 -6.91 -13.96
C PRO A 412 13.41 -6.83 -15.44
N THR A 413 14.35 -6.65 -16.37
CA THR A 413 14.06 -6.33 -17.77
C THR A 413 14.16 -7.55 -18.70
N THR A 414 13.47 -7.51 -19.85
CA THR A 414 13.53 -8.54 -20.90
C THR A 414 14.80 -8.49 -21.76
N PHE A 415 15.78 -7.65 -21.41
CA PHE A 415 17.02 -7.44 -22.17
C PHE A 415 18.24 -7.49 -21.24
N SER A 416 19.41 -7.86 -21.74
CA SER A 416 20.64 -7.89 -20.91
C SER A 416 21.16 -6.49 -20.61
N GLY A 417 21.98 -6.36 -19.57
CA GLY A 417 22.70 -5.14 -19.26
C GLY A 417 21.95 -4.13 -18.38
N TYR A 418 21.18 -4.58 -17.39
CA TYR A 418 20.48 -3.66 -16.49
C TYR A 418 21.45 -2.95 -15.54
N GLU A 419 21.63 -1.65 -15.74
CA GLU A 419 22.50 -0.82 -14.92
C GLU A 419 21.82 -0.44 -13.58
N LYS A 420 22.27 -1.05 -12.48
CA LYS A 420 22.00 -0.55 -11.12
C LYS A 420 22.90 0.67 -10.86
N ASN A 421 22.48 1.81 -11.40
CA ASN A 421 23.21 3.07 -11.39
C ASN A 421 22.53 4.14 -10.50
N ILE A 422 22.24 3.74 -9.26
CA ILE A 422 21.53 4.54 -8.26
C ILE A 422 22.15 4.28 -6.88
N SER A 423 22.23 5.32 -6.06
CA SER A 423 22.56 5.19 -4.64
C SER A 423 21.26 5.22 -3.84
N LEU A 424 21.07 4.24 -2.96
CA LEU A 424 19.90 4.09 -2.10
C LEU A 424 20.36 4.02 -0.65
N PHE A 425 19.71 4.78 0.23
CA PHE A 425 20.02 4.83 1.65
C PHE A 425 18.73 4.72 2.46
N PHE A 426 18.81 4.07 3.62
CA PHE A 426 17.77 4.07 4.62
C PHE A 426 18.36 4.40 5.99
N ALA A 427 17.70 5.29 6.73
CA ALA A 427 18.11 5.64 8.08
C ALA A 427 16.97 5.42 9.06
N ALA A 428 17.21 4.58 10.07
CA ALA A 428 16.32 4.30 11.17
C ALA A 428 16.75 5.08 12.42
N ALA A 429 15.81 5.72 13.10
CA ALA A 429 16.01 6.38 14.39
C ALA A 429 14.83 6.14 15.33
N MET A 430 15.08 6.18 16.64
CA MET A 430 14.08 5.89 17.68
C MET A 430 14.11 6.99 18.74
N LYS A 431 12.94 7.41 19.23
CA LYS A 431 12.81 8.35 20.36
C LYS A 431 11.82 7.87 21.42
N THR A 432 12.13 8.09 22.70
CA THR A 432 11.12 8.08 23.77
C THR A 432 10.62 9.51 23.97
N THR A 433 9.29 9.68 23.99
CA THR A 433 8.67 10.98 24.22
C THR A 433 8.51 11.27 25.73
N PRO A 434 8.47 12.54 26.17
CA PRO A 434 8.29 12.86 27.60
C PRO A 434 6.91 12.48 28.14
N ALA A 435 5.91 12.42 27.26
CA ALA A 435 4.56 11.96 27.52
C ALA A 435 3.92 11.52 26.18
N PRO A 436 2.98 10.53 26.18
CA PRO A 436 2.24 10.15 24.98
C PRO A 436 1.57 11.34 24.28
N GLY A 437 1.70 11.40 22.96
CA GLY A 437 1.24 12.52 22.14
C GLY A 437 2.00 13.84 22.38
N GLY A 438 3.14 13.80 23.06
CA GLY A 438 3.99 14.95 23.31
C GLY A 438 4.88 15.36 22.13
N THR A 439 5.29 16.63 22.15
CA THR A 439 6.32 17.18 21.24
C THR A 439 7.72 16.88 21.78
N GLY A 440 8.71 16.69 20.90
CA GLY A 440 10.08 16.41 21.30
C GLY A 440 10.35 14.93 21.59
N GLY A 441 11.47 14.65 22.27
CA GLY A 441 11.85 13.30 22.70
C GLY A 441 13.36 13.11 22.77
N THR A 442 13.78 12.08 23.51
CA THR A 442 15.18 11.66 23.62
C THR A 442 15.45 10.59 22.57
N LEU A 443 16.42 10.84 21.68
CA LEU A 443 16.87 9.85 20.69
C LEU A 443 17.68 8.73 21.37
N SER A 444 17.52 7.51 20.85
CA SER A 444 18.34 6.36 21.21
C SER A 444 19.82 6.59 20.89
N SER A 445 20.72 6.51 21.86
CA SER A 445 22.17 6.65 21.68
C SER A 445 22.93 5.34 21.49
N ASP A 446 22.25 4.19 21.66
CA ASP A 446 22.88 2.89 21.80
C ASP A 446 22.54 2.00 20.61
N THR A 447 23.57 1.29 20.13
CA THR A 447 23.57 0.68 18.80
C THR A 447 24.40 -0.60 18.77
N TRP A 448 24.12 -1.49 17.81
CA TRP A 448 24.97 -2.63 17.51
C TRP A 448 26.41 -2.21 17.19
N ARG A 449 26.59 -1.07 16.51
CA ARG A 449 27.89 -0.54 16.07
C ARG A 449 28.85 -0.19 17.22
N ASP A 450 28.33 -0.01 18.45
CA ASP A 450 29.13 0.19 19.66
C ASP A 450 30.04 -1.02 19.99
N SER A 451 29.65 -2.23 19.56
CA SER A 451 30.38 -3.48 19.85
C SER A 451 30.53 -4.45 18.66
N SER A 452 29.87 -4.19 17.54
CA SER A 452 29.83 -5.07 16.36
C SER A 452 30.28 -4.36 15.09
N GLY A 453 31.10 -5.07 14.30
CA GLY A 453 31.50 -4.67 12.94
C GLY A 453 30.55 -5.15 11.84
N ASP A 454 29.39 -5.69 12.20
CA ASP A 454 28.41 -6.25 11.26
C ASP A 454 27.83 -5.18 10.33
N ASN A 455 27.81 -5.47 9.02
CA ASN A 455 27.33 -4.59 7.97
C ASN A 455 26.11 -5.13 7.22
N GLY A 456 25.66 -6.37 7.51
CA GLY A 456 24.48 -6.96 6.89
C GLY A 456 23.21 -6.79 7.73
N GLN A 457 23.34 -6.53 9.03
CA GLN A 457 22.21 -6.31 9.93
C GLN A 457 22.61 -5.47 11.16
N GLY A 458 21.64 -4.87 11.84
CA GLY A 458 21.89 -4.00 12.99
C GLY A 458 20.70 -3.71 13.88
N TRP A 459 20.94 -3.09 15.03
CA TRP A 459 19.89 -2.66 15.96
C TRP A 459 20.20 -1.32 16.64
N ILE A 460 19.16 -0.54 16.93
CA ILE A 460 19.19 0.60 17.85
C ILE A 460 18.27 0.33 19.04
N GLY A 461 18.59 0.87 20.21
CA GLY A 461 17.80 0.58 21.41
C GLY A 461 18.01 1.56 22.56
N GLN A 462 17.00 1.64 23.43
CA GLN A 462 17.05 2.45 24.63
C GLN A 462 16.31 1.80 25.81
N LYS A 463 16.70 2.16 27.02
CA LYS A 463 16.00 1.76 28.24
C LYS A 463 14.80 2.66 28.50
N VAL A 464 13.66 2.06 28.82
CA VAL A 464 12.39 2.73 29.07
C VAL A 464 11.80 2.22 30.39
N THR A 465 11.31 3.14 31.22
CA THR A 465 10.57 2.81 32.45
C THR A 465 9.08 2.95 32.20
N LEU A 466 8.32 1.91 32.54
CA LEU A 466 6.87 1.81 32.36
C LEU A 466 6.17 1.89 33.73
N PRO A 467 5.61 3.06 34.11
CA PRO A 467 4.93 3.22 35.40
C PRO A 467 3.63 2.39 35.47
N PRO A 468 3.15 2.02 36.67
CA PRO A 468 1.88 1.32 36.84
C PRO A 468 0.71 2.06 36.21
N ASN A 469 -0.01 1.38 35.31
CA ASN A 469 -1.23 1.83 34.63
C ASN A 469 -1.08 3.15 33.83
N GLN A 470 0.14 3.56 33.48
CA GLN A 470 0.41 4.73 32.64
C GLN A 470 0.91 4.31 31.27
N GLU A 471 0.58 5.12 30.27
CA GLU A 471 1.07 4.96 28.89
C GLU A 471 2.43 5.64 28.72
N VAL A 472 3.31 5.00 27.95
CA VAL A 472 4.61 5.53 27.54
C VAL A 472 4.72 5.37 26.02
N GLU A 473 5.09 6.44 25.33
CA GLU A 473 5.20 6.44 23.86
C GLU A 473 6.67 6.43 23.42
N VAL A 474 7.01 5.39 22.67
CA VAL A 474 8.27 5.26 21.93
C VAL A 474 7.93 5.24 20.44
N SER A 475 8.58 6.11 19.67
CA SER A 475 8.37 6.19 18.23
C SER A 475 9.65 5.83 17.48
N PHE A 476 9.48 5.30 16.28
CA PHE A 476 10.52 4.94 15.34
C PHE A 476 10.24 5.64 14.01
N VAL A 477 11.30 6.08 13.32
CA VAL A 477 11.23 6.61 11.95
C VAL A 477 12.19 5.85 11.06
N ILE A 478 11.78 5.57 9.83
CA ILE A 478 12.64 5.11 8.74
C ILE A 478 12.55 6.15 7.63
N VAL A 479 13.69 6.66 7.19
CA VAL A 479 13.77 7.66 6.11
C VAL A 479 14.54 7.05 4.96
N GLY A 480 13.98 7.07 3.75
CA GLY A 480 14.70 6.73 2.52
C GLY A 480 15.43 7.94 1.93
N GLY A 481 16.59 7.75 1.33
CA GLY A 481 17.37 8.77 0.63
C GLY A 481 17.93 8.22 -0.69
N VAL A 482 18.04 9.07 -1.72
CA VAL A 482 18.41 8.62 -3.08
C VAL A 482 19.32 9.61 -3.80
N GLU A 483 20.28 9.10 -4.57
CA GLU A 483 21.10 9.86 -5.52
C GLU A 483 21.33 9.10 -6.83
N ARG A 484 21.55 9.84 -7.93
CA ARG A 484 22.01 9.30 -9.22
C ARG A 484 23.10 10.20 -9.84
N PRO A 485 24.09 9.64 -10.56
CA PRO A 485 24.42 8.21 -10.67
C PRO A 485 24.93 7.63 -9.34
N ALA A 486 25.06 6.31 -9.27
CA ALA A 486 25.70 5.63 -8.14
C ALA A 486 27.15 6.12 -7.92
N GLY A 487 27.63 6.03 -6.69
CA GLY A 487 29.02 6.33 -6.34
C GLY A 487 29.40 7.82 -6.32
N ARG A 488 28.48 8.76 -6.57
CA ARG A 488 28.76 10.21 -6.39
C ARG A 488 29.21 10.53 -4.97
N ASP A 489 28.60 9.86 -3.99
CA ASP A 489 28.89 10.01 -2.57
C ASP A 489 30.20 9.31 -2.13
N ALA A 490 30.92 8.62 -3.03
CA ALA A 490 32.09 7.79 -2.69
C ALA A 490 33.36 8.57 -2.30
N PHE A 491 33.28 9.89 -2.05
CA PHE A 491 34.42 10.77 -1.84
C PHE A 491 34.65 11.28 -0.41
N ALA A 492 33.81 10.95 0.58
CA ALA A 492 33.96 11.51 1.93
C ALA A 492 33.56 10.58 3.10
N GLY A 493 34.48 9.67 3.47
CA GLY A 493 34.33 8.88 4.70
C GLY A 493 34.05 9.75 5.93
N ILE A 494 32.91 9.51 6.59
CA ILE A 494 32.43 10.11 7.86
C ILE A 494 32.19 11.64 7.84
N ASN A 495 32.70 12.38 6.86
CA ASN A 495 32.42 13.81 6.65
C ASN A 495 31.59 14.12 5.38
N GLY A 496 31.11 13.11 4.66
CA GLY A 496 30.13 13.29 3.61
C GLY A 496 29.49 11.99 3.17
N PRO A 497 28.34 11.64 3.77
CA PRO A 497 27.21 11.11 3.06
C PRO A 497 26.32 12.29 2.64
N GLY A 498 26.49 12.79 1.42
CA GLY A 498 25.69 13.86 0.83
C GLY A 498 24.20 13.55 0.94
N VAL A 499 23.80 12.30 0.66
CA VAL A 499 22.40 11.86 0.77
C VAL A 499 21.91 11.91 2.22
N PHE A 500 22.60 11.28 3.18
CA PHE A 500 22.16 11.29 4.57
C PHE A 500 22.13 12.70 5.17
N ASN A 501 23.19 13.49 4.98
CA ASN A 501 23.28 14.83 5.56
C ASN A 501 22.28 15.82 4.93
N THR A 502 21.95 15.72 3.64
CA THR A 502 21.02 16.67 2.99
C THR A 502 19.56 16.22 3.01
N GLN A 503 19.28 14.92 2.88
CA GLN A 503 17.90 14.41 2.74
C GLN A 503 17.35 13.79 4.03
N MET A 504 18.20 13.22 4.91
CA MET A 504 17.73 12.30 5.96
C MET A 504 17.96 12.84 7.38
N ARG A 505 19.12 13.46 7.66
CA ARG A 505 19.48 14.01 8.96
C ARG A 505 18.47 15.08 9.42
N GLU A 506 18.06 15.98 8.52
CA GLU A 506 17.06 17.00 8.83
C GLU A 506 15.68 16.42 9.11
N VAL A 507 15.31 15.30 8.47
CA VAL A 507 14.10 14.55 8.79
C VAL A 507 14.20 13.89 10.17
N ILE A 508 15.37 13.40 10.57
CA ILE A 508 15.58 12.83 11.91
C ILE A 508 15.56 13.93 12.99
N ASN A 509 16.13 15.10 12.72
CA ASN A 509 16.04 16.28 13.60
C ASN A 509 14.57 16.74 13.76
N TRP A 510 13.82 16.80 12.66
CA TRP A 510 12.38 17.07 12.67
C TRP A 510 11.60 16.03 13.46
N PHE A 511 11.88 14.74 13.24
CA PHE A 511 11.29 13.63 13.98
C PHE A 511 11.56 13.73 15.48
N GLN A 512 12.79 14.03 15.89
CA GLN A 512 13.13 14.30 17.29
C GLN A 512 12.26 15.43 17.85
N ALA A 513 12.30 16.60 17.22
CA ALA A 513 11.69 17.82 17.73
C ALA A 513 10.15 17.79 17.70
N GLY A 514 9.54 17.07 16.76
CA GLY A 514 8.11 17.14 16.49
C GLY A 514 7.21 16.21 17.31
N ASN A 515 5.94 16.13 16.90
CA ASN A 515 4.86 15.42 17.59
C ASN A 515 4.25 14.36 16.67
N VAL A 516 4.45 13.09 17.02
CA VAL A 516 4.10 11.98 16.14
C VAL A 516 2.59 11.73 16.10
N ALA A 517 1.89 11.89 17.23
CA ALA A 517 0.43 11.78 17.27
C ALA A 517 -0.27 12.86 16.43
N LEU A 518 0.29 14.08 16.40
CA LEU A 518 -0.22 15.15 15.53
C LEU A 518 -0.09 14.77 14.04
N TRP A 519 1.06 14.23 13.63
CA TRP A 519 1.29 13.81 12.24
C TRP A 519 0.45 12.60 11.84
N GLN A 520 0.21 11.67 12.77
CA GLN A 520 -0.75 10.57 12.59
C GLN A 520 -2.16 11.13 12.33
N ASN A 521 -2.63 12.07 13.15
CA ASN A 521 -3.95 12.70 12.98
C ASN A 521 -4.05 13.51 11.67
N GLN A 522 -3.00 14.23 11.27
CA GLN A 522 -2.94 14.93 9.99
C GLN A 522 -2.98 13.96 8.80
N THR A 523 -2.26 12.84 8.89
CA THR A 523 -2.26 11.77 7.87
C THR A 523 -3.62 11.10 7.76
N ASN A 524 -4.27 10.80 8.90
CA ASN A 524 -5.65 10.29 8.94
C ASN A 524 -6.63 11.27 8.30
N THR A 525 -6.53 12.55 8.66
CA THR A 525 -7.37 13.63 8.11
C THR A 525 -7.15 13.77 6.60
N TYR A 526 -5.91 13.64 6.10
CA TYR A 526 -5.63 13.66 4.67
C TYR A 526 -6.38 12.53 3.93
N TRP A 527 -6.29 11.30 4.40
CA TRP A 527 -6.93 10.15 3.72
C TRP A 527 -8.46 10.17 3.83
N GLN A 528 -9.00 10.64 4.96
CA GLN A 528 -10.44 10.89 5.12
C GLN A 528 -10.91 12.00 4.17
N ASN A 529 -10.16 13.10 4.02
CA ASN A 529 -10.46 14.16 3.07
C ASN A 529 -10.33 13.70 1.61
N PHE A 530 -9.37 12.81 1.30
CA PHE A 530 -9.28 12.17 -0.01
C PHE A 530 -10.60 11.46 -0.35
N LEU A 531 -11.09 10.58 0.54
CA LEU A 531 -12.39 9.91 0.35
C LEU A 531 -13.60 10.86 0.37
N ALA A 532 -13.56 11.95 1.15
CA ALA A 532 -14.63 12.95 1.18
C ALA A 532 -14.70 13.81 -0.08
N ASN A 533 -13.57 13.99 -0.78
CA ASN A 533 -13.51 14.73 -2.05
C ASN A 533 -13.97 13.89 -3.26
N GLY A 534 -14.02 12.56 -3.12
CA GLY A 534 -14.54 11.62 -4.12
C GLY A 534 -15.95 11.13 -3.83
N VAL A 535 -16.41 10.18 -4.64
CA VAL A 535 -17.71 9.52 -4.47
C VAL A 535 -17.72 8.69 -3.19
N GLN A 536 -18.85 8.67 -2.49
CA GLN A 536 -19.08 7.78 -1.34
C GLN A 536 -20.32 6.91 -1.55
N VAL A 537 -20.34 5.72 -0.96
CA VAL A 537 -21.41 4.73 -1.17
C VAL A 537 -21.99 4.25 0.16
N GLU A 538 -23.32 4.21 0.23
CA GLU A 538 -24.13 3.69 1.33
C GLU A 538 -25.15 2.69 0.78
N THR A 539 -24.83 1.40 0.87
CA THR A 539 -25.74 0.28 0.61
C THR A 539 -26.21 -0.36 1.94
N PRO A 540 -27.25 -1.21 1.92
CA PRO A 540 -27.68 -1.99 3.09
C PRO A 540 -26.61 -2.99 3.57
N ASP A 541 -25.67 -3.36 2.70
CA ASP A 541 -24.52 -4.19 3.04
C ASP A 541 -23.33 -3.30 3.45
N ALA A 542 -23.15 -3.12 4.77
CA ALA A 542 -22.04 -2.34 5.31
C ALA A 542 -20.65 -2.87 4.90
N SER A 543 -20.52 -4.14 4.52
CA SER A 543 -19.24 -4.72 4.08
C SER A 543 -18.87 -4.25 2.67
N VAL A 544 -19.85 -4.06 1.78
CA VAL A 544 -19.64 -3.45 0.45
C VAL A 544 -19.20 -1.99 0.58
N ASN A 545 -19.81 -1.25 1.50
CA ASN A 545 -19.45 0.16 1.76
C ASN A 545 -17.99 0.28 2.26
N THR A 546 -17.56 -0.66 3.10
CA THR A 546 -16.18 -0.74 3.62
C THR A 546 -15.20 -1.10 2.50
N LEU A 547 -15.53 -2.10 1.68
CA LEU A 547 -14.71 -2.56 0.56
C LEU A 547 -14.51 -1.48 -0.51
N TYR A 548 -15.56 -0.70 -0.81
CA TYR A 548 -15.48 0.43 -1.73
C TYR A 548 -14.43 1.47 -1.30
N LYS A 549 -14.46 1.89 -0.02
CA LYS A 549 -13.50 2.85 0.54
C LYS A 549 -12.08 2.26 0.59
N ARG A 550 -11.96 0.99 0.99
CA ARG A 550 -10.67 0.28 1.05
C ARG A 550 -10.05 0.14 -0.33
N GLY A 551 -10.84 -0.17 -1.37
CA GLY A 551 -10.40 -0.22 -2.76
C GLY A 551 -9.81 1.11 -3.23
N LEU A 552 -10.53 2.23 -3.05
CA LEU A 552 -10.04 3.58 -3.40
C LEU A 552 -8.73 3.95 -2.68
N LEU A 553 -8.67 3.70 -1.36
CA LEU A 553 -7.47 3.93 -0.57
C LEU A 553 -6.30 3.06 -1.06
N ALA A 554 -6.55 1.78 -1.33
CA ALA A 554 -5.55 0.81 -1.76
C ALA A 554 -5.00 1.11 -3.16
N THR A 555 -5.85 1.48 -4.12
CA THR A 555 -5.43 1.99 -5.44
C THR A 555 -4.46 3.17 -5.26
N MET A 556 -4.71 4.07 -4.30
CA MET A 556 -3.80 5.17 -4.01
C MET A 556 -2.48 4.79 -3.32
N LEU A 557 -2.29 3.58 -2.76
CA LEU A 557 -0.95 3.14 -2.31
C LEU A 557 -0.01 2.86 -3.48
N HIS A 558 -0.57 2.45 -4.61
CA HIS A 558 0.17 2.08 -5.81
C HIS A 558 0.59 3.29 -6.66
N PHE A 559 0.05 4.48 -6.37
CA PHE A 559 0.37 5.70 -7.10
C PHE A 559 1.73 6.29 -6.68
N ASP A 560 2.63 6.51 -7.64
CA ASP A 560 3.88 7.24 -7.50
C ASP A 560 3.64 8.75 -7.71
N GLU A 561 3.64 9.52 -6.63
CA GLU A 561 3.34 10.97 -6.69
C GLU A 561 4.49 11.78 -7.30
N ARG A 562 5.71 11.23 -7.31
CA ARG A 562 6.88 11.88 -7.90
C ARG A 562 6.74 12.07 -9.41
N ASN A 563 6.28 11.05 -10.13
CA ASN A 563 6.23 11.06 -11.60
C ASN A 563 4.82 10.85 -12.17
N GLY A 564 3.86 10.38 -11.37
CA GLY A 564 2.47 10.13 -11.76
C GLY A 564 2.16 8.71 -12.23
N GLY A 565 3.12 7.78 -12.19
CA GLY A 565 2.87 6.38 -12.53
C GLY A 565 2.04 5.64 -11.47
N LEU A 566 1.41 4.51 -11.81
CA LEU A 566 0.73 3.64 -10.86
C LEU A 566 1.19 2.20 -11.07
N ILE A 567 1.73 1.58 -10.02
CA ILE A 567 2.28 0.22 -10.10
C ILE A 567 1.20 -0.86 -10.01
N ALA A 568 1.43 -2.03 -10.59
CA ALA A 568 0.42 -3.09 -10.64
C ALA A 568 0.18 -3.78 -9.28
N GLY A 569 1.20 -3.91 -8.42
CA GLY A 569 1.02 -4.58 -7.12
C GLY A 569 2.29 -4.69 -6.28
N PHE A 570 2.16 -5.31 -5.10
CA PHE A 570 3.26 -5.59 -4.16
C PHE A 570 3.50 -7.10 -3.97
N ARG A 571 4.48 -7.48 -3.14
CA ARG A 571 4.92 -8.86 -2.79
C ARG A 571 5.49 -9.73 -3.93
N ASN A 572 5.03 -9.57 -5.16
CA ASN A 572 5.58 -10.24 -6.33
C ASN A 572 6.61 -9.33 -7.00
N GLY A 573 7.82 -9.83 -7.26
CA GLY A 573 8.93 -9.04 -7.79
C GLY A 573 8.71 -8.51 -9.21
N ALA A 574 7.78 -9.09 -9.97
CA ALA A 574 7.34 -8.54 -11.25
C ALA A 574 6.43 -7.29 -11.09
N TYR A 575 5.69 -7.11 -9.99
CA TYR A 575 4.58 -6.16 -9.90
C TYR A 575 4.87 -4.70 -9.44
N PRO A 576 6.03 -4.29 -8.88
CA PRO A 576 6.24 -2.91 -8.43
C PRO A 576 6.64 -1.96 -9.55
N TYR A 577 6.02 -2.15 -10.72
CA TYR A 577 6.27 -1.47 -11.98
C TYR A 577 4.93 -1.11 -12.63
N VAL A 578 4.95 -0.15 -13.55
CA VAL A 578 3.77 0.41 -14.19
C VAL A 578 3.46 -0.33 -15.49
N TRP A 579 2.30 -0.99 -15.53
CA TRP A 579 1.66 -1.42 -16.77
C TRP A 579 0.69 -0.32 -17.24
N PRO A 580 0.81 0.17 -18.48
CA PRO A 580 -0.14 1.13 -19.03
C PRO A 580 -1.61 0.67 -18.97
N ARG A 581 -1.89 -0.63 -19.08
CA ARG A 581 -3.24 -1.20 -18.87
C ARG A 581 -3.75 -0.96 -17.47
N ASP A 582 -3.09 -1.52 -16.46
CA ASP A 582 -3.49 -1.48 -15.05
C ASP A 582 -3.67 -0.04 -14.56
N MET A 583 -2.74 0.83 -14.95
CA MET A 583 -2.81 2.26 -14.68
C MET A 583 -3.99 2.94 -15.38
N ALA A 584 -4.29 2.63 -16.65
CA ALA A 584 -5.42 3.24 -17.34
C ALA A 584 -6.78 2.80 -16.78
N TRP A 585 -6.90 1.54 -16.35
CA TRP A 585 -8.07 1.04 -15.63
C TRP A 585 -8.24 1.74 -14.28
N ALA A 586 -7.20 1.77 -13.45
CA ALA A 586 -7.21 2.50 -12.17
C ALA A 586 -7.51 4.00 -12.37
N ALA A 587 -7.03 4.61 -13.45
CA ALA A 587 -7.34 5.99 -13.81
C ALA A 587 -8.82 6.20 -14.16
N VAL A 588 -9.46 5.25 -14.86
CA VAL A 588 -10.92 5.31 -15.10
C VAL A 588 -11.69 5.16 -13.80
N THR A 589 -11.30 4.25 -12.90
CA THR A 589 -11.88 4.15 -11.55
C THR A 589 -11.74 5.46 -10.76
N LEU A 590 -10.54 6.04 -10.70
CA LEU A 590 -10.28 7.30 -10.00
C LEU A 590 -11.02 8.48 -10.63
N SER A 591 -11.16 8.51 -11.97
CA SER A 591 -11.96 9.53 -12.66
C SER A 591 -13.46 9.39 -12.35
N ARG A 592 -13.99 8.16 -12.47
CA ARG A 592 -15.39 7.80 -12.16
C ARG A 592 -15.78 8.16 -10.73
N THR A 593 -14.83 8.11 -9.81
CA THR A 593 -15.00 8.49 -8.39
C THR A 593 -14.59 9.92 -8.06
N GLY A 594 -14.19 10.72 -9.06
CA GLY A 594 -14.02 12.17 -8.96
C GLY A 594 -12.58 12.68 -8.74
N HIS A 595 -11.60 11.79 -8.56
CA HIS A 595 -10.18 12.07 -8.30
C HIS A 595 -9.38 12.43 -9.57
N THR A 596 -9.93 13.31 -10.40
CA THR A 596 -9.45 13.66 -11.75
C THR A 596 -8.02 14.21 -11.81
N ASP A 597 -7.54 14.81 -10.72
CA ASP A 597 -6.24 15.48 -10.69
C ASP A 597 -5.10 14.45 -10.60
N VAL A 598 -5.36 13.30 -9.98
CA VAL A 598 -4.47 12.12 -10.02
C VAL A 598 -4.41 11.58 -11.45
N VAL A 599 -5.56 11.46 -12.12
CA VAL A 599 -5.68 11.01 -13.51
C VAL A 599 -4.96 11.94 -14.50
N ALA A 600 -5.00 13.26 -14.27
CA ALA A 600 -4.20 14.21 -15.04
C ALA A 600 -2.69 13.94 -14.90
N SER A 601 -2.22 13.61 -13.69
CA SER A 601 -0.82 13.24 -13.45
C SER A 601 -0.44 11.88 -14.08
N MET A 602 -1.34 10.89 -14.07
CA MET A 602 -1.16 9.61 -14.79
C MET A 602 -1.11 9.81 -16.32
N THR A 603 -1.91 10.75 -16.83
CA THR A 603 -1.85 11.16 -18.25
C THR A 603 -0.50 11.80 -18.58
N ARG A 604 0.01 12.67 -17.69
CA ARG A 604 1.34 13.28 -17.83
C ARG A 604 2.46 12.25 -17.80
N TYR A 605 2.38 11.23 -16.95
CA TYR A 605 3.35 10.13 -16.95
C TYR A 605 3.41 9.42 -18.33
N LEU A 606 2.26 9.02 -18.89
CA LEU A 606 2.19 8.41 -20.23
C LEU A 606 2.66 9.32 -21.37
N ARG A 607 2.51 10.64 -21.22
CA ARG A 607 2.87 11.66 -22.21
C ARG A 607 4.34 12.03 -22.19
N ASP A 608 4.85 12.29 -21.00
CA ASP A 608 6.09 13.04 -20.75
C ASP A 608 7.23 12.14 -20.25
N ILE A 609 6.89 11.09 -19.48
CA ILE A 609 7.85 10.29 -18.71
C ILE A 609 8.15 8.94 -19.40
N THR A 610 7.14 8.25 -19.94
CA THR A 610 7.38 6.95 -20.60
C THR A 610 8.29 7.05 -21.82
N TYR A 611 9.37 6.27 -21.82
CA TYR A 611 10.27 6.13 -22.95
C TYR A 611 9.61 5.26 -24.04
N ARG A 612 9.47 5.82 -25.25
CA ARG A 612 8.91 5.15 -26.42
C ARG A 612 9.77 5.46 -27.63
N ASP A 613 9.99 4.45 -28.48
CA ASP A 613 10.72 4.61 -29.72
C ASP A 613 9.98 5.54 -30.68
N PHE A 614 10.72 6.21 -31.57
CA PHE A 614 10.14 6.85 -32.73
C PHE A 614 10.01 5.85 -33.89
N GLU A 615 8.90 5.91 -34.59
CA GLU A 615 8.57 5.08 -35.76
C GLU A 615 8.13 5.97 -36.92
N THR A 616 8.54 5.61 -38.14
CA THR A 616 8.21 6.35 -39.37
C THR A 616 7.04 5.69 -40.10
N TRP A 617 5.83 6.18 -39.88
CA TRP A 617 4.59 5.61 -40.40
C TRP A 617 4.34 6.02 -41.86
N THR A 618 3.91 5.08 -42.69
CA THR A 618 3.74 5.28 -44.15
C THR A 618 2.50 4.58 -44.69
N SER A 619 1.89 5.15 -45.73
CA SER A 619 0.83 4.50 -46.49
C SER A 619 1.26 3.12 -46.99
N GLY A 620 0.39 2.11 -46.88
CA GLY A 620 0.64 0.76 -47.37
C GLY A 620 1.12 -0.27 -46.34
N ASN A 621 1.51 0.11 -45.12
CA ASN A 621 1.88 -0.83 -44.04
C ASN A 621 0.67 -1.56 -43.39
N THR A 622 -0.52 -1.41 -43.98
CA THR A 622 -1.82 -1.80 -43.40
C THR A 622 -2.67 -2.51 -44.46
N PRO A 623 -2.57 -3.85 -44.58
CA PRO A 623 -3.42 -4.64 -45.47
C PRO A 623 -4.89 -4.56 -45.04
N GLY A 624 -5.80 -4.41 -46.00
CA GLY A 624 -7.26 -4.47 -45.77
C GLY A 624 -7.91 -3.17 -45.27
N PHE A 625 -7.14 -2.17 -44.81
CA PHE A 625 -7.67 -0.91 -44.31
C PHE A 625 -6.99 0.28 -44.97
N GLU A 626 -7.56 0.74 -46.08
CA GLU A 626 -7.16 2.01 -46.68
C GLU A 626 -7.58 3.16 -45.75
N ALA A 627 -6.60 3.70 -45.02
CA ALA A 627 -6.72 5.05 -44.50
C ALA A 627 -7.01 5.98 -45.68
N ALA A 628 -8.07 6.80 -45.57
CA ALA A 628 -8.53 7.63 -46.68
C ALA A 628 -7.34 8.41 -47.27
N GLY A 629 -7.12 8.29 -48.58
CA GLY A 629 -5.87 8.68 -49.24
C GLY A 629 -5.46 10.11 -48.92
N GLY A 630 -4.53 10.27 -47.96
CA GLY A 630 -4.22 11.55 -47.34
C GLY A 630 -4.22 11.60 -45.80
N SER A 631 -4.29 10.45 -45.08
CA SER A 631 -4.17 10.42 -43.61
C SER A 631 -3.03 11.32 -43.10
N PRO A 632 -3.31 12.33 -42.26
CA PRO A 632 -2.35 13.39 -41.92
C PRO A 632 -1.26 12.94 -40.92
N PHE A 633 -1.22 11.66 -40.57
CA PHE A 633 -0.35 11.11 -39.52
C PHE A 633 0.85 10.32 -40.05
N TYR A 634 1.04 10.23 -41.37
CA TYR A 634 2.27 9.69 -41.94
C TYR A 634 3.48 10.58 -41.60
N GLY A 635 4.62 9.94 -41.35
CA GLY A 635 5.82 10.59 -40.81
C GLY A 635 6.25 9.99 -39.47
N THR A 636 7.19 10.66 -38.81
CA THR A 636 7.81 10.15 -37.58
C THR A 636 6.99 10.53 -36.34
N ARG A 637 6.50 9.53 -35.59
CA ARG A 637 5.76 9.68 -34.32
C ARG A 637 6.29 8.71 -33.27
N LYS A 638 5.96 8.87 -31.99
CA LYS A 638 6.23 7.82 -31.00
C LYS A 638 5.39 6.56 -31.33
N GLY A 639 5.98 5.39 -31.09
CA GLY A 639 5.31 4.09 -31.28
C GLY A 639 4.40 3.69 -30.12
N PHE A 640 4.10 2.40 -30.04
CA PHE A 640 3.31 1.78 -28.97
C PHE A 640 3.92 1.99 -27.58
N TRP A 641 3.08 1.99 -26.55
CA TRP A 641 3.55 1.88 -25.16
C TRP A 641 4.02 0.45 -24.91
N LYS A 642 5.19 0.32 -24.31
CA LYS A 642 5.80 -0.97 -24.01
C LYS A 642 5.07 -1.62 -22.83
N GLN A 643 5.06 -2.95 -22.84
CA GLN A 643 4.48 -3.83 -21.82
C GLN A 643 4.62 -3.34 -20.37
N LYS A 644 5.78 -2.81 -19.97
CA LYS A 644 6.05 -2.50 -18.55
C LYS A 644 7.10 -1.42 -18.38
N TYR A 645 6.89 -0.55 -17.42
CA TYR A 645 7.73 0.62 -17.14
C TYR A 645 8.12 0.75 -15.67
N SER A 646 9.27 1.37 -15.41
CA SER A 646 9.62 1.91 -14.09
C SER A 646 8.79 3.15 -13.77
N THR A 647 8.70 3.54 -12.49
CA THR A 647 7.97 4.73 -12.07
C THR A 647 8.58 6.03 -12.61
N ASP A 648 9.83 6.03 -13.07
CA ASP A 648 10.47 7.12 -13.84
C ASP A 648 10.52 6.86 -15.37
N GLY A 649 9.71 5.91 -15.86
CA GLY A 649 9.32 5.77 -17.27
C GLY A 649 10.24 4.95 -18.17
N PHE A 650 11.35 4.41 -17.66
CA PHE A 650 12.22 3.52 -18.42
C PHE A 650 11.55 2.17 -18.68
N VAL A 651 11.78 1.62 -19.86
CA VAL A 651 11.22 0.33 -20.29
C VAL A 651 11.81 -0.80 -19.45
N ILE A 652 10.94 -1.56 -18.80
CA ILE A 652 11.30 -2.79 -18.10
C ILE A 652 11.08 -3.97 -19.06
N TRP A 653 9.83 -4.18 -19.51
CA TRP A 653 9.53 -5.19 -20.54
C TRP A 653 9.13 -4.49 -21.84
N GLY A 654 9.76 -4.90 -22.93
CA GLY A 654 9.72 -4.18 -24.21
C GLY A 654 8.69 -4.69 -25.22
N ALA A 655 7.87 -5.68 -24.84
CA ALA A 655 7.02 -6.39 -25.80
C ALA A 655 5.74 -5.60 -26.17
N PRO A 656 5.15 -5.83 -27.35
CA PRO A 656 3.94 -5.13 -27.76
C PRO A 656 2.66 -5.82 -27.25
N GLN A 657 1.98 -5.15 -26.33
CA GLN A 657 0.57 -5.40 -25.99
C GLN A 657 -0.25 -4.25 -26.57
N VAL A 658 -1.13 -4.54 -27.53
CA VAL A 658 -1.83 -3.46 -28.26
C VAL A 658 -2.98 -2.88 -27.45
N ASP A 659 -3.54 -3.65 -26.51
CA ASP A 659 -4.55 -3.20 -25.55
C ASP A 659 -4.02 -2.10 -24.63
N GLU A 660 -2.77 -2.17 -24.20
CA GLU A 660 -2.10 -1.14 -23.40
C GLU A 660 -1.98 0.21 -24.10
N THR A 661 -1.88 0.18 -25.43
CA THR A 661 -1.92 1.39 -26.26
C THR A 661 -3.36 1.84 -26.51
N ALA A 662 -4.30 0.90 -26.67
CA ALA A 662 -5.70 1.18 -26.99
C ALA A 662 -6.54 1.71 -25.82
N VAL A 663 -6.18 1.39 -24.56
CA VAL A 663 -6.84 1.96 -23.36
C VAL A 663 -6.61 3.47 -23.20
N ILE A 664 -5.57 4.04 -23.81
CA ILE A 664 -5.15 5.43 -23.53
C ILE A 664 -6.17 6.47 -24.02
N PRO A 665 -6.70 6.41 -25.27
CA PRO A 665 -7.82 7.26 -25.68
C PRO A 665 -9.08 7.07 -24.84
N TRP A 666 -9.36 5.84 -24.36
CA TRP A 666 -10.51 5.55 -23.49
C TRP A 666 -10.35 6.26 -22.13
N MET A 667 -9.20 6.13 -21.48
CA MET A 667 -8.88 6.83 -20.21
C MET A 667 -9.00 8.36 -20.35
N ILE A 668 -8.39 8.93 -21.40
CA ILE A 668 -8.42 10.38 -21.65
C ILE A 668 -9.85 10.86 -21.93
N TYR A 669 -10.61 10.13 -22.76
CA TYR A 669 -11.98 10.50 -23.08
C TYR A 669 -12.92 10.38 -21.87
N TYR A 670 -12.77 9.33 -21.05
CA TYR A 670 -13.55 9.16 -19.82
C TYR A 670 -13.29 10.32 -18.84
N ASN A 671 -12.03 10.72 -18.65
CA ASN A 671 -11.71 11.85 -17.78
C ASN A 671 -12.25 13.18 -18.32
N TYR A 672 -12.26 13.38 -19.63
CA TYR A 672 -12.96 14.52 -20.26
C TYR A 672 -14.48 14.45 -20.03
N LEU A 673 -15.11 13.27 -20.14
CA LEU A 673 -16.54 13.12 -19.88
C LEU A 673 -16.93 13.41 -18.42
N VAL A 674 -16.06 13.15 -17.45
CA VAL A 674 -16.27 13.49 -16.03
C VAL A 674 -16.05 14.98 -15.76
N THR A 675 -15.03 15.59 -16.38
CA THR A 675 -14.59 16.98 -16.09
C THR A 675 -15.24 18.05 -16.95
N GLY A 676 -15.66 17.71 -18.17
CA GLY A 676 -16.02 18.68 -19.21
C GLY A 676 -14.85 19.55 -19.71
N ASP A 677 -13.62 19.31 -19.24
CA ASP A 677 -12.51 20.24 -19.47
C ASP A 677 -11.82 19.97 -20.82
N VAL A 678 -12.13 20.84 -21.79
CA VAL A 678 -11.46 20.83 -23.11
C VAL A 678 -9.96 21.19 -22.97
N ASN A 679 -9.56 21.96 -21.95
CA ASN A 679 -8.14 22.31 -21.77
C ASN A 679 -7.30 21.07 -21.48
N TYR A 680 -7.78 20.15 -20.64
CA TYR A 680 -7.16 18.84 -20.41
C TYR A 680 -6.90 18.06 -21.72
N LEU A 681 -7.81 18.07 -22.70
CA LEU A 681 -7.57 17.41 -23.99
C LEU A 681 -6.42 18.06 -24.79
N THR A 682 -6.21 19.36 -24.60
CA THR A 682 -5.15 20.15 -25.26
C THR A 682 -3.89 20.36 -24.40
N GLU A 683 -3.86 19.86 -23.16
CA GLU A 683 -2.77 20.10 -22.21
C GLU A 683 -1.44 19.63 -22.81
N ALA A 684 -0.43 20.51 -22.78
CA ALA A 684 0.89 20.27 -23.36
C ALA A 684 1.95 19.99 -22.30
N GLN A 685 2.96 19.21 -22.69
CA GLN A 685 4.19 19.05 -21.93
C GLN A 685 4.88 20.40 -21.70
N ALA A 686 5.30 20.66 -20.46
CA ALA A 686 6.12 21.82 -20.14
C ALA A 686 7.42 21.83 -20.98
N GLY A 687 7.64 22.90 -21.74
CA GLY A 687 8.78 23.02 -22.65
C GLY A 687 8.64 22.32 -24.01
N ASN A 688 7.54 21.58 -24.26
CA ASN A 688 7.29 20.90 -25.53
C ASN A 688 5.81 21.03 -25.96
N PRO A 689 5.41 22.18 -26.55
CA PRO A 689 4.02 22.46 -26.89
C PRO A 689 3.41 21.55 -27.96
N ALA A 690 4.23 20.74 -28.66
CA ALA A 690 3.76 19.75 -29.63
C ALA A 690 3.33 18.41 -28.98
N ASN A 691 3.79 18.11 -27.76
CA ASN A 691 3.43 16.90 -27.03
C ASN A 691 2.25 17.18 -26.11
N THR A 692 1.03 17.12 -26.68
CA THR A 692 -0.24 17.31 -25.96
C THR A 692 -0.93 16.00 -25.62
N ASN A 693 -1.93 16.04 -24.74
CA ASN A 693 -2.81 14.89 -24.48
C ASN A 693 -3.46 14.40 -25.79
N TYR A 694 -3.90 15.29 -26.69
CA TYR A 694 -4.35 14.92 -28.04
C TYR A 694 -3.23 14.40 -28.97
N ALA A 695 -1.97 14.80 -28.78
CA ALA A 695 -0.85 14.25 -29.54
C ALA A 695 -0.60 12.77 -29.22
N ILE A 696 -0.73 12.37 -27.95
CA ILE A 696 -0.60 10.95 -27.57
C ILE A 696 -1.82 10.11 -27.95
N VAL A 697 -3.03 10.69 -28.00
CA VAL A 697 -4.19 10.04 -28.64
C VAL A 697 -3.86 9.70 -30.10
N LYS A 698 -3.26 10.62 -30.85
CA LYS A 698 -2.81 10.38 -32.24
C LYS A 698 -1.71 9.31 -32.35
N ASP A 699 -0.75 9.31 -31.42
CA ASP A 699 0.27 8.23 -31.37
C ASP A 699 -0.39 6.87 -31.13
N ALA A 700 -1.32 6.79 -30.18
CA ALA A 700 -2.05 5.57 -29.85
C ALA A 700 -2.84 5.05 -31.05
N VAL A 701 -3.62 5.90 -31.74
CA VAL A 701 -4.38 5.50 -32.93
C VAL A 701 -3.48 4.90 -34.00
N VAL A 702 -2.34 5.53 -34.29
CA VAL A 702 -1.41 5.02 -35.30
C VAL A 702 -0.80 3.69 -34.86
N ALA A 703 -0.25 3.62 -33.64
CA ALA A 703 0.41 2.42 -33.14
C ALA A 703 -0.54 1.22 -32.94
N MET A 704 -1.81 1.46 -32.59
CA MET A 704 -2.80 0.40 -32.39
C MET A 704 -3.52 -0.07 -33.67
N SER A 705 -3.22 0.54 -34.83
CA SER A 705 -3.90 0.23 -36.10
C SER A 705 -2.96 0.22 -37.32
N GLN A 706 -1.65 0.06 -37.10
CA GLN A 706 -0.64 -0.06 -38.15
C GLN A 706 0.41 -1.10 -37.78
N THR A 707 0.97 -1.75 -38.79
CA THR A 707 2.13 -2.64 -38.60
C THR A 707 3.35 -1.84 -38.17
N SER A 708 3.88 -2.13 -36.97
CA SER A 708 5.09 -1.50 -36.46
C SER A 708 6.26 -1.75 -37.41
N LYS A 709 7.13 -0.75 -37.57
CA LYS A 709 8.39 -0.90 -38.30
C LYS A 709 9.52 -1.36 -37.38
N ASN A 710 9.46 -1.01 -36.10
CA ASN A 710 10.47 -1.41 -35.13
C ASN A 710 10.23 -2.84 -34.61
N ASP A 711 8.98 -3.31 -34.58
CA ASP A 711 8.61 -4.64 -34.06
C ASP A 711 7.57 -5.36 -34.94
N GLY A 712 7.71 -5.24 -36.26
CA GLY A 712 6.75 -5.76 -37.23
C GLY A 712 6.56 -7.29 -37.25
N THR A 713 7.33 -8.05 -36.47
CA THR A 713 7.11 -9.50 -36.27
C THR A 713 6.09 -9.78 -35.16
N ARG A 714 6.03 -8.91 -34.13
CA ARG A 714 5.17 -9.05 -32.95
C ARG A 714 4.01 -8.06 -32.87
N LEU A 715 4.07 -6.94 -33.60
CA LEU A 715 2.98 -5.97 -33.74
C LEU A 715 2.68 -5.69 -35.23
N ASN A 716 1.72 -6.43 -35.79
CA ASN A 716 1.41 -6.41 -37.23
C ASN A 716 -0.05 -6.79 -37.50
N HIS A 717 -0.51 -6.51 -38.72
CA HIS A 717 -1.79 -7.07 -39.19
C HIS A 717 -1.63 -8.51 -39.63
N ARG A 718 -2.53 -9.38 -39.17
CA ARG A 718 -2.69 -10.76 -39.68
C ARG A 718 -4.15 -11.05 -39.99
N GLN A 719 -4.39 -12.12 -40.75
CA GLN A 719 -5.75 -12.63 -40.95
C GLN A 719 -6.40 -12.90 -39.59
N SER A 720 -7.66 -12.53 -39.42
CA SER A 720 -8.41 -12.66 -38.15
C SER A 720 -8.42 -14.08 -37.59
N TYR A 721 -8.29 -15.07 -38.47
CA TYR A 721 -7.97 -16.47 -38.20
C TYR A 721 -7.36 -17.08 -39.47
N PRO A 722 -6.72 -18.26 -39.43
CA PRO A 722 -6.13 -18.89 -40.61
C PRO A 722 -7.14 -19.05 -41.77
N GLY A 723 -6.88 -18.37 -42.89
CA GLY A 723 -7.75 -18.38 -44.07
C GLY A 723 -8.86 -17.32 -44.10
N ALA A 724 -8.93 -16.40 -43.13
CA ALA A 724 -9.86 -15.27 -43.18
C ALA A 724 -9.47 -14.26 -44.29
N SER A 725 -10.46 -13.61 -44.90
CA SER A 725 -10.24 -12.46 -45.79
C SER A 725 -10.14 -11.12 -45.03
N THR A 726 -10.58 -11.11 -43.77
CA THR A 726 -10.48 -9.98 -42.85
C THR A 726 -9.17 -10.02 -42.06
N PHE A 727 -8.76 -8.88 -41.50
CA PHE A 727 -7.53 -8.74 -40.72
C PHE A 727 -7.80 -8.17 -39.32
N LEU A 728 -6.88 -8.46 -38.40
CA LEU A 728 -6.84 -7.94 -37.04
C LEU A 728 -5.39 -7.61 -36.65
N MET A 729 -5.21 -6.84 -35.57
CA MET A 729 -3.89 -6.64 -34.98
C MET A 729 -3.45 -7.90 -34.22
N TYR A 730 -2.27 -8.38 -34.55
CA TYR A 730 -1.52 -9.42 -33.87
C TYR A 730 -0.61 -8.76 -32.82
N SER A 731 -0.74 -9.17 -31.56
CA SER A 731 0.06 -8.70 -30.42
C SER A 731 0.14 -9.79 -29.35
N ASN A 732 0.85 -9.51 -28.25
CA ASN A 732 0.70 -10.31 -27.04
C ASN A 732 -0.75 -10.13 -26.47
N ASN A 733 -1.26 -11.10 -25.71
CA ASN A 733 -2.55 -10.99 -25.01
C ASN A 733 -2.46 -10.17 -23.72
N VAL A 734 -3.63 -9.92 -23.12
CA VAL A 734 -3.78 -9.26 -21.80
C VAL A 734 -3.09 -10.02 -20.66
N TRP A 735 -2.95 -11.36 -20.79
CA TRP A 735 -2.27 -12.23 -19.83
C TRP A 735 -0.76 -12.40 -20.10
N GLU A 736 -0.24 -11.67 -21.08
CA GLU A 736 1.18 -11.54 -21.40
C GLU A 736 1.91 -12.81 -21.90
N ASP A 737 1.19 -13.92 -22.08
CA ASP A 737 1.75 -15.26 -22.28
C ASP A 737 1.73 -15.79 -23.73
N SER A 738 0.98 -15.15 -24.64
CA SER A 738 0.70 -15.68 -25.98
C SER A 738 0.52 -14.59 -27.04
N TYR A 739 0.98 -14.83 -28.28
CA TYR A 739 0.82 -13.90 -29.40
C TYR A 739 -0.14 -14.40 -30.49
N ASP A 740 -1.25 -13.68 -30.67
CA ASP A 740 -2.25 -13.88 -31.72
C ASP A 740 -3.10 -12.59 -31.91
N THR A 741 -4.12 -12.67 -32.76
CA THR A 741 -5.13 -11.66 -33.07
C THR A 741 -6.29 -11.67 -32.06
N PHE A 742 -5.99 -11.55 -30.77
CA PHE A 742 -6.97 -11.79 -29.69
C PHE A 742 -8.21 -10.90 -29.76
N ILE A 743 -9.36 -11.47 -29.41
CA ILE A 743 -10.68 -10.80 -29.43
C ILE A 743 -10.68 -9.60 -28.47
N MET A 744 -10.17 -9.75 -27.23
CA MET A 744 -10.16 -8.67 -26.24
C MET A 744 -9.35 -7.47 -26.72
N SER A 745 -8.08 -7.68 -27.11
CA SER A 745 -7.19 -6.59 -27.51
C SER A 745 -7.70 -5.86 -28.76
N ASN A 746 -8.33 -6.57 -29.70
CA ASN A 746 -8.95 -5.96 -30.87
C ASN A 746 -10.31 -5.28 -30.58
N ALA A 747 -11.07 -5.74 -29.58
CA ALA A 747 -12.23 -5.00 -29.08
C ALA A 747 -11.82 -3.67 -28.41
N ASN A 748 -10.73 -3.70 -27.63
CA ASN A 748 -10.14 -2.50 -27.05
C ASN A 748 -9.70 -1.50 -28.14
N ILE A 749 -9.03 -1.95 -29.21
CA ILE A 749 -8.70 -1.11 -30.37
C ILE A 749 -9.95 -0.41 -30.94
N VAL A 750 -11.06 -1.14 -31.11
CA VAL A 750 -12.31 -0.53 -31.62
C VAL A 750 -12.84 0.55 -30.67
N ARG A 751 -12.77 0.34 -29.34
CA ARG A 751 -13.16 1.36 -28.34
C ARG A 751 -12.21 2.56 -28.37
N GLY A 752 -10.90 2.34 -28.29
CA GLY A 752 -9.88 3.39 -28.32
C GLY A 752 -9.96 4.26 -29.58
N LEU A 753 -10.16 3.67 -30.76
CA LEU A 753 -10.34 4.41 -32.01
C LEU A 753 -11.65 5.23 -32.03
N ARG A 754 -12.75 4.68 -31.50
CA ARG A 754 -14.04 5.39 -31.38
C ARG A 754 -13.95 6.57 -30.41
N ASP A 755 -13.30 6.40 -29.26
CA ASP A 755 -13.12 7.47 -28.28
C ASP A 755 -12.12 8.52 -28.77
N ALA A 756 -11.06 8.13 -29.49
CA ALA A 756 -10.20 9.06 -30.21
C ALA A 756 -10.98 9.90 -31.25
N ALA A 757 -11.94 9.29 -31.98
CA ALA A 757 -12.79 10.02 -32.93
C ALA A 757 -13.71 11.04 -32.23
N LYS A 758 -14.24 10.70 -31.04
CA LYS A 758 -15.00 11.65 -30.21
C LYS A 758 -14.13 12.81 -29.73
N ILE A 759 -12.92 12.55 -29.23
CA ILE A 759 -11.94 13.60 -28.87
C ILE A 759 -11.64 14.50 -30.08
N ALA A 760 -11.38 13.91 -31.24
CA ALA A 760 -11.09 14.66 -32.47
C ALA A 760 -12.25 15.60 -32.86
N ASN A 761 -13.49 15.14 -32.76
CA ASN A 761 -14.68 15.96 -33.00
C ASN A 761 -14.82 17.11 -31.98
N VAL A 762 -14.61 16.86 -30.69
CA VAL A 762 -14.61 17.92 -29.64
C VAL A 762 -13.58 19.01 -29.95
N LEU A 763 -12.42 18.62 -30.49
CA LEU A 763 -11.35 19.55 -30.86
C LEU A 763 -11.45 20.11 -32.30
N GLY A 764 -12.56 19.86 -33.01
CA GLY A 764 -12.80 20.36 -34.37
C GLY A 764 -11.98 19.69 -35.49
N ASN A 765 -11.28 18.59 -35.19
CA ASN A 765 -10.43 17.86 -36.15
C ASN A 765 -11.23 16.81 -36.93
N ALA A 766 -12.15 17.25 -37.78
CA ALA A 766 -13.06 16.35 -38.52
C ALA A 766 -12.35 15.32 -39.42
N GLY A 767 -11.19 15.67 -40.00
CA GLY A 767 -10.38 14.74 -40.80
C GLY A 767 -9.78 13.61 -39.97
N ASP A 768 -9.26 13.94 -38.78
CA ASP A 768 -8.75 12.98 -37.80
C ASP A 768 -9.88 12.03 -37.36
N ALA A 769 -11.05 12.59 -37.00
CA ALA A 769 -12.21 11.81 -36.58
C ALA A 769 -12.70 10.82 -37.65
N ALA A 770 -12.65 11.21 -38.93
CA ALA A 770 -13.00 10.34 -40.05
C ALA A 770 -11.99 9.19 -40.25
N ASP A 771 -10.68 9.46 -40.19
CA ASP A 771 -9.63 8.43 -40.28
C ASP A 771 -9.75 7.42 -39.12
N PHE A 772 -9.95 7.91 -37.90
CA PHE A 772 -10.11 7.06 -36.71
C PHE A 772 -11.37 6.18 -36.79
N THR A 773 -12.48 6.72 -37.29
CA THR A 773 -13.72 5.97 -37.53
C THR A 773 -13.53 4.90 -38.60
N ASN A 774 -12.85 5.20 -39.70
CA ASN A 774 -12.57 4.23 -40.76
C ASN A 774 -11.69 3.07 -40.26
N ARG A 775 -10.65 3.38 -39.48
CA ARG A 775 -9.81 2.37 -38.81
C ARG A 775 -10.63 1.49 -37.86
N ALA A 776 -11.52 2.09 -37.06
CA ALA A 776 -12.38 1.35 -36.12
C ALA A 776 -13.30 0.37 -36.86
N ASN A 777 -13.91 0.81 -37.96
CA ASN A 777 -14.78 -0.01 -38.80
C ASN A 777 -14.01 -1.18 -39.44
N GLY A 778 -12.76 -0.95 -39.86
CA GLY A 778 -11.87 -1.98 -40.38
C GLY A 778 -11.61 -3.10 -39.37
N ILE A 779 -11.08 -2.76 -38.20
CA ILE A 779 -10.80 -3.75 -37.14
C ILE A 779 -12.10 -4.42 -36.65
N LYS A 780 -13.22 -3.69 -36.56
CA LYS A 780 -14.52 -4.26 -36.18
C LYS A 780 -14.99 -5.35 -37.15
N ALA A 781 -14.73 -5.22 -38.45
CA ALA A 781 -15.07 -6.26 -39.43
C ALA A 781 -14.29 -7.57 -39.19
N GLY A 782 -12.99 -7.48 -38.89
CA GLY A 782 -12.19 -8.65 -38.51
C GLY A 782 -12.62 -9.26 -37.17
N LEU A 783 -13.04 -8.43 -36.22
CA LEU A 783 -13.53 -8.86 -34.92
C LEU A 783 -14.87 -9.61 -35.03
N ASP A 784 -15.81 -9.11 -35.85
CA ASP A 784 -17.06 -9.82 -36.17
C ASP A 784 -16.77 -11.19 -36.81
N ASP A 785 -15.81 -11.26 -37.74
CA ASP A 785 -15.42 -12.49 -38.43
C ASP A 785 -14.78 -13.50 -37.46
N LYS A 786 -13.88 -13.06 -36.57
CA LYS A 786 -13.26 -13.94 -35.55
C LYS A 786 -14.26 -14.45 -34.51
N LEU A 787 -15.20 -13.61 -34.08
CA LEU A 787 -16.29 -14.01 -33.18
C LEU A 787 -17.25 -15.01 -33.84
N ASN A 788 -17.56 -14.82 -35.12
CA ASN A 788 -18.32 -15.79 -35.91
C ASN A 788 -17.55 -17.11 -36.09
N TRP A 789 -16.23 -17.05 -36.25
CA TRP A 789 -15.35 -18.22 -36.37
C TRP A 789 -15.33 -19.09 -35.10
N ASN A 790 -15.40 -18.49 -33.90
CA ASN A 790 -15.58 -19.13 -32.59
C ASN A 790 -14.51 -20.19 -32.20
N GLY A 791 -13.28 -20.06 -32.68
CA GLY A 791 -12.19 -21.02 -32.38
C GLY A 791 -11.13 -20.52 -31.39
N GLU A 792 -11.21 -19.28 -30.89
CA GLU A 792 -10.32 -18.78 -29.82
C GLU A 792 -10.62 -19.54 -28.51
N ASN A 793 -9.62 -19.71 -27.62
CA ASN A 793 -9.80 -20.44 -26.36
C ASN A 793 -10.91 -19.80 -25.50
N THR A 794 -11.52 -20.56 -24.58
CA THR A 794 -12.46 -19.92 -23.64
C THR A 794 -11.62 -19.14 -22.63
N ASP A 795 -11.82 -17.83 -22.60
CA ASP A 795 -11.07 -16.86 -21.81
C ASP A 795 -12.05 -15.80 -21.30
N ILE A 796 -11.90 -15.36 -20.05
CA ILE A 796 -12.80 -14.40 -19.41
C ILE A 796 -12.69 -13.01 -20.03
N SER A 797 -11.50 -12.66 -20.54
CA SER A 797 -11.21 -11.37 -21.14
C SER A 797 -12.01 -11.12 -22.43
N LEU A 798 -12.61 -12.16 -23.01
CA LEU A 798 -13.59 -12.06 -24.10
C LEU A 798 -14.82 -11.23 -23.70
N LEU A 799 -15.19 -11.19 -22.41
CA LEU A 799 -16.24 -10.29 -21.89
C LEU A 799 -15.88 -8.81 -22.01
N GLY A 800 -14.60 -8.49 -22.24
CA GLY A 800 -14.10 -7.20 -22.70
C GLY A 800 -14.89 -6.60 -23.86
N THR A 801 -15.40 -7.46 -24.75
CA THR A 801 -16.27 -7.06 -25.89
C THR A 801 -17.55 -6.31 -25.47
N VAL A 802 -18.00 -6.50 -24.22
CA VAL A 802 -19.18 -5.88 -23.62
C VAL A 802 -18.77 -4.89 -22.53
N TYR A 803 -18.11 -5.33 -21.46
CA TYR A 803 -17.60 -4.46 -20.41
C TYR A 803 -16.07 -4.55 -20.37
N PRO A 804 -15.31 -3.44 -20.41
CA PRO A 804 -15.74 -2.06 -20.34
C PRO A 804 -15.87 -1.42 -21.73
N PHE A 805 -15.54 -2.14 -22.80
CA PHE A 805 -15.31 -1.53 -24.11
C PHE A 805 -16.59 -1.26 -24.90
N GLU A 806 -17.71 -1.88 -24.54
CA GLU A 806 -19.06 -1.62 -25.09
C GLU A 806 -19.09 -1.70 -26.63
N VAL A 807 -18.35 -2.67 -27.19
CA VAL A 807 -18.29 -2.90 -28.65
C VAL A 807 -19.54 -3.63 -29.13
N TYR A 808 -20.14 -4.44 -28.24
CA TYR A 808 -21.40 -5.16 -28.43
C TYR A 808 -22.30 -4.98 -27.20
N SER A 809 -23.61 -5.06 -27.43
CA SER A 809 -24.58 -5.26 -26.34
C SER A 809 -24.37 -6.65 -25.71
N PRO A 810 -24.62 -6.82 -24.38
CA PRO A 810 -24.55 -8.13 -23.74
C PRO A 810 -25.50 -9.18 -24.35
N VAL A 811 -26.58 -8.75 -25.02
CA VAL A 811 -27.52 -9.63 -25.72
C VAL A 811 -27.26 -9.79 -27.23
N ASP A 812 -26.15 -9.26 -27.76
CA ASP A 812 -25.70 -9.60 -29.12
C ASP A 812 -25.41 -11.13 -29.19
N PRO A 813 -25.88 -11.87 -30.21
CA PRO A 813 -25.64 -13.31 -30.33
C PRO A 813 -24.16 -13.73 -30.24
N LYS A 814 -23.21 -12.85 -30.58
CA LYS A 814 -21.77 -13.10 -30.41
C LYS A 814 -21.33 -12.99 -28.95
N ALA A 815 -21.87 -12.03 -28.19
CA ALA A 815 -21.63 -11.88 -26.76
C ALA A 815 -22.30 -13.00 -25.94
N VAL A 816 -23.54 -13.36 -26.28
CA VAL A 816 -24.25 -14.50 -25.68
C VAL A 816 -23.46 -15.81 -25.86
N LYS A 817 -22.94 -16.06 -27.07
CA LYS A 817 -22.06 -17.21 -27.35
C LYS A 817 -20.78 -17.22 -26.50
N ILE A 818 -20.22 -16.07 -26.11
CA ILE A 818 -19.06 -16.00 -25.21
C ILE A 818 -19.47 -16.43 -23.80
N ILE A 819 -20.52 -15.83 -23.21
CA ILE A 819 -20.91 -16.16 -21.84
C ILE A 819 -21.39 -17.61 -21.72
N ASP A 820 -22.06 -18.14 -22.74
CA ASP A 820 -22.48 -19.55 -22.78
C ASP A 820 -21.28 -20.51 -22.85
N ARG A 821 -20.17 -20.13 -23.50
CA ARG A 821 -18.93 -20.91 -23.45
C ARG A 821 -18.29 -20.89 -22.06
N ILE A 822 -18.29 -19.74 -21.39
CA ILE A 822 -17.81 -19.56 -20.01
C ILE A 822 -18.65 -20.40 -19.03
N ASN A 823 -19.97 -20.45 -19.24
CA ASN A 823 -20.92 -21.27 -18.49
C ASN A 823 -20.92 -22.76 -18.88
N GLY A 824 -20.21 -23.16 -19.95
CA GLY A 824 -20.19 -24.54 -20.45
C GLY A 824 -21.49 -25.00 -21.12
N THR A 825 -22.42 -24.09 -21.43
CA THR A 825 -23.67 -24.36 -22.15
C THR A 825 -23.49 -24.36 -23.68
N GLN A 826 -22.39 -23.79 -24.18
CA GLN A 826 -22.04 -23.71 -25.61
C GLN A 826 -20.63 -24.25 -25.87
N SER A 827 -20.46 -24.95 -26.99
CA SER A 827 -19.15 -25.43 -27.46
C SER A 827 -18.40 -24.43 -28.33
N ASP A 828 -17.07 -24.58 -28.42
CA ASP A 828 -16.23 -23.91 -29.39
C ASP A 828 -16.46 -24.45 -30.83
N ARG A 829 -15.78 -23.84 -31.83
CA ARG A 829 -15.82 -24.27 -33.24
C ARG A 829 -15.48 -25.75 -33.45
N PHE A 830 -14.67 -26.33 -32.57
CA PHE A 830 -14.16 -27.70 -32.67
C PHE A 830 -15.01 -28.70 -31.88
N GLY A 831 -16.09 -28.24 -31.24
CA GLY A 831 -17.02 -29.07 -30.47
C GLY A 831 -16.63 -29.25 -28.99
N ASN A 832 -15.58 -28.59 -28.49
CA ASN A 832 -15.20 -28.70 -27.08
C ASN A 832 -16.11 -27.86 -26.18
N VAL A 833 -16.48 -28.40 -25.03
CA VAL A 833 -17.10 -27.64 -23.92
C VAL A 833 -16.02 -27.39 -22.87
N ARG A 834 -15.77 -26.11 -22.58
CA ARG A 834 -14.62 -25.62 -21.80
C ARG A 834 -15.02 -24.44 -20.89
N PRO A 835 -15.78 -24.69 -19.80
CA PRO A 835 -16.27 -23.65 -18.89
C PRO A 835 -15.15 -23.05 -18.02
N LEU A 836 -15.31 -21.80 -17.60
CA LEU A 836 -14.42 -21.16 -16.62
C LEU A 836 -15.03 -21.08 -15.22
N VAL A 837 -16.35 -21.24 -15.10
CA VAL A 837 -17.05 -21.33 -13.82
C VAL A 837 -16.65 -22.62 -13.10
N ARG A 838 -16.18 -22.49 -11.87
CA ARG A 838 -15.90 -23.61 -10.97
C ARG A 838 -17.22 -24.16 -10.41
N PHE A 839 -17.73 -25.26 -10.97
CA PHE A 839 -18.94 -25.92 -10.47
C PHE A 839 -18.70 -26.74 -9.20
N ASP A 840 -19.78 -26.99 -8.43
CA ASP A 840 -19.77 -27.96 -7.32
C ASP A 840 -19.46 -29.36 -7.86
N ASP A 841 -18.28 -29.87 -7.51
CA ASP A 841 -17.77 -31.19 -7.88
C ASP A 841 -18.15 -32.28 -6.86
N GLY A 842 -19.05 -31.96 -5.94
CA GLY A 842 -19.66 -32.87 -4.99
C GLY A 842 -18.91 -32.99 -3.66
N PRO A 843 -19.45 -33.76 -2.70
CA PRO A 843 -18.81 -33.95 -1.39
C PRO A 843 -17.38 -34.50 -1.51
N GLY A 844 -16.39 -33.73 -1.06
CA GLY A 844 -14.97 -34.09 -1.15
C GLY A 844 -14.28 -33.67 -2.45
N GLY A 845 -14.98 -33.03 -3.39
CA GLY A 845 -14.38 -32.42 -4.58
C GLY A 845 -13.48 -31.22 -4.26
N ILE A 846 -12.56 -30.87 -5.16
CA ILE A 846 -11.57 -29.82 -4.94
C ILE A 846 -12.22 -28.43 -4.95
N ASN A 847 -13.18 -28.18 -5.85
CA ASN A 847 -13.87 -26.88 -5.87
C ASN A 847 -14.68 -26.67 -4.59
N ARG A 848 -15.36 -27.71 -4.12
CA ARG A 848 -16.14 -27.67 -2.88
C ARG A 848 -15.28 -27.55 -1.62
N THR A 849 -14.17 -28.29 -1.53
CA THR A 849 -13.33 -28.30 -0.33
C THR A 849 -12.44 -27.07 -0.21
N SER A 850 -12.14 -26.39 -1.32
CA SER A 850 -11.34 -25.15 -1.37
C SER A 850 -12.17 -23.85 -1.31
N ASP A 851 -13.49 -23.94 -1.16
CA ASP A 851 -14.46 -22.85 -1.35
C ASP A 851 -14.27 -22.09 -2.69
N TYR A 852 -14.01 -22.85 -3.76
CA TYR A 852 -13.87 -22.31 -5.11
C TYR A 852 -15.14 -22.42 -5.96
N VAL A 853 -16.22 -23.02 -5.45
CA VAL A 853 -17.49 -23.06 -6.16
C VAL A 853 -17.93 -21.62 -6.50
N ASP A 854 -18.37 -21.42 -7.73
CA ASP A 854 -18.79 -20.11 -8.27
C ASP A 854 -17.68 -19.04 -8.40
N LEU A 855 -16.41 -19.42 -8.31
CA LEU A 855 -15.30 -18.57 -8.74
C LEU A 855 -14.90 -18.84 -10.20
N LEU A 856 -14.12 -17.93 -10.81
CA LEU A 856 -13.74 -18.02 -12.23
C LEU A 856 -12.24 -17.97 -12.49
N ASP A 857 -11.80 -18.85 -13.40
CA ASP A 857 -10.46 -18.88 -13.97
C ASP A 857 -10.29 -17.79 -15.05
N ARG A 858 -9.04 -17.41 -15.36
CA ARG A 858 -8.75 -16.54 -16.51
C ARG A 858 -9.12 -17.20 -17.84
N TYR A 859 -8.64 -18.42 -18.06
CA TYR A 859 -8.90 -19.16 -19.29
C TYR A 859 -8.82 -20.68 -19.09
N TRP A 860 -9.38 -21.42 -20.04
CA TRP A 860 -9.38 -22.87 -19.98
C TRP A 860 -7.97 -23.43 -20.10
N GLY A 861 -7.52 -24.13 -19.06
CA GLY A 861 -6.20 -24.74 -19.01
C GLY A 861 -5.10 -23.83 -18.45
N ASP A 862 -5.45 -22.79 -17.70
CA ASP A 862 -4.51 -21.92 -16.97
C ASP A 862 -3.67 -22.69 -15.93
N SER A 863 -2.41 -22.30 -15.82
CA SER A 863 -1.39 -22.85 -14.89
C SER A 863 -0.49 -21.78 -14.28
N TYR A 864 -0.78 -20.48 -14.47
CA TYR A 864 0.01 -19.41 -13.89
C TYR A 864 -0.11 -19.43 -12.36
N TRP A 865 1.02 -19.55 -11.66
CA TRP A 865 1.07 -19.91 -10.22
C TRP A 865 0.30 -21.18 -9.85
N GLY A 866 0.28 -22.16 -10.76
CA GLY A 866 -0.45 -23.41 -10.56
C GLY A 866 -0.01 -24.19 -9.31
N ASN A 867 -0.94 -24.47 -8.42
CA ASN A 867 -0.69 -25.21 -7.18
C ASN A 867 -0.94 -26.71 -7.39
N ALA A 868 0.08 -27.55 -7.11
CA ALA A 868 -0.03 -29.00 -7.20
C ALA A 868 -1.14 -29.61 -6.31
N ALA A 869 -1.49 -28.96 -5.18
CA ALA A 869 -2.58 -29.39 -4.32
C ALA A 869 -3.97 -29.25 -4.97
N LEU A 870 -4.11 -28.40 -6.00
CA LEU A 870 -5.35 -28.25 -6.79
C LEU A 870 -5.44 -29.29 -7.92
N GLY A 871 -4.46 -30.20 -8.01
CA GLY A 871 -4.35 -31.21 -9.05
C GLY A 871 -4.02 -30.63 -10.43
N PRO A 872 -4.01 -31.47 -11.49
CA PRO A 872 -3.75 -31.01 -12.83
C PRO A 872 -4.92 -30.17 -13.38
N ASN A 873 -4.58 -29.21 -14.24
CA ASN A 873 -5.49 -28.55 -15.15
C ASN A 873 -5.76 -29.44 -16.39
N ALA A 874 -6.57 -28.94 -17.33
CA ALA A 874 -6.93 -29.67 -18.55
C ALA A 874 -5.73 -29.99 -19.48
N ASN A 875 -4.59 -29.33 -19.29
CA ASN A 875 -3.35 -29.53 -20.06
C ASN A 875 -2.31 -30.40 -19.32
N GLY A 876 -2.63 -30.87 -18.11
CA GLY A 876 -1.75 -31.71 -17.27
C GLY A 876 -0.73 -30.95 -16.41
N ALA A 877 -0.69 -29.62 -16.49
CA ALA A 877 0.12 -28.78 -15.60
C ALA A 877 -0.62 -28.51 -14.27
N SER A 878 0.08 -28.03 -13.24
CA SER A 878 -0.55 -27.62 -11.98
C SER A 878 -1.63 -26.56 -12.22
N ARG A 879 -2.77 -26.68 -11.55
CA ARG A 879 -3.94 -25.81 -11.75
C ARG A 879 -3.79 -24.46 -11.02
N ALA A 880 -4.02 -23.36 -11.72
CA ALA A 880 -4.07 -22.01 -11.14
C ALA A 880 -5.27 -21.82 -10.18
N GLY A 881 -5.17 -20.86 -9.26
CA GLY A 881 -6.32 -20.38 -8.49
C GLY A 881 -7.28 -19.58 -9.37
N PRO A 882 -8.55 -19.42 -8.96
CA PRO A 882 -9.46 -18.46 -9.59
C PRO A 882 -9.07 -17.01 -9.22
N TRP A 883 -9.52 -16.04 -10.01
CA TRP A 883 -9.03 -14.65 -9.92
C TRP A 883 -10.12 -13.67 -9.49
N PHE A 884 -9.70 -12.60 -8.79
CA PHE A 884 -10.58 -11.49 -8.41
C PHE A 884 -11.16 -10.79 -9.64
N LEU A 885 -10.28 -10.40 -10.59
CA LEU A 885 -10.69 -9.78 -11.84
C LEU A 885 -11.67 -10.67 -12.60
N SER A 886 -11.33 -11.93 -12.86
CA SER A 886 -12.17 -12.86 -13.64
C SER A 886 -13.57 -13.02 -13.05
N THR A 887 -13.67 -13.17 -11.73
CA THR A 887 -14.94 -13.40 -11.03
C THR A 887 -15.81 -12.14 -11.03
N MET A 888 -15.22 -10.95 -10.84
CA MET A 888 -15.95 -9.69 -10.94
C MET A 888 -16.32 -9.31 -12.37
N TRP A 889 -15.46 -9.60 -13.36
CA TRP A 889 -15.70 -9.29 -14.77
C TRP A 889 -16.87 -10.09 -15.34
N TYR A 890 -17.01 -11.34 -14.88
CA TYR A 890 -18.22 -12.13 -15.08
C TYR A 890 -19.46 -11.42 -14.49
N GLY A 891 -19.42 -11.02 -13.22
CA GLY A 891 -20.51 -10.26 -12.59
C GLY A 891 -20.88 -8.99 -13.37
N ALA A 892 -19.87 -8.21 -13.79
CA ALA A 892 -20.05 -6.98 -14.57
C ALA A 892 -20.77 -7.22 -15.90
N TYR A 893 -20.53 -8.34 -16.58
CA TYR A 893 -21.30 -8.70 -17.78
C TYR A 893 -22.80 -8.88 -17.45
N TYR A 894 -23.15 -9.53 -16.34
CA TYR A 894 -24.56 -9.63 -15.91
C TYR A 894 -25.13 -8.27 -15.48
N ALA A 895 -24.34 -7.42 -14.80
CA ALA A 895 -24.75 -6.05 -14.49
C ALA A 895 -25.09 -5.22 -15.74
N MET A 896 -24.36 -5.38 -16.85
CA MET A 896 -24.71 -4.80 -18.15
C MET A 896 -25.96 -5.48 -18.77
N ARG A 897 -26.10 -6.81 -18.62
CA ARG A 897 -27.22 -7.57 -19.22
C ARG A 897 -28.57 -7.29 -18.57
N GLN A 898 -28.57 -6.85 -17.31
CA GLN A 898 -29.75 -6.41 -16.56
C GLN A 898 -30.59 -5.32 -17.26
N ASP A 899 -30.05 -4.59 -18.23
CA ASP A 899 -30.80 -3.58 -19.02
C ASP A 899 -31.70 -4.16 -20.10
N PHE A 900 -31.52 -5.46 -20.39
CA PHE A 900 -32.19 -6.17 -21.47
C PHE A 900 -33.07 -7.33 -20.96
N ASN A 901 -32.92 -7.71 -19.69
CA ASN A 901 -33.64 -8.83 -19.08
C ASN A 901 -34.61 -8.37 -17.97
N PRO A 902 -35.78 -9.04 -17.82
CA PRO A 902 -36.71 -8.80 -16.72
C PRO A 902 -36.17 -9.28 -15.36
N GLY A 903 -36.73 -8.71 -14.28
CA GLY A 903 -36.44 -9.12 -12.91
C GLY A 903 -35.08 -8.65 -12.41
N LYS A 904 -34.53 -9.32 -11.39
CA LYS A 904 -33.27 -8.94 -10.71
C LYS A 904 -32.17 -10.00 -10.77
N ALA A 905 -32.41 -11.15 -11.42
CA ALA A 905 -31.50 -12.28 -11.40
C ALA A 905 -30.08 -11.97 -11.93
N ASP A 906 -29.96 -11.04 -12.87
CA ASP A 906 -28.68 -10.63 -13.43
C ASP A 906 -27.89 -9.74 -12.46
N ILE A 907 -28.54 -8.74 -11.84
CA ILE A 907 -27.88 -7.91 -10.81
C ILE A 907 -27.63 -8.67 -9.49
N ASP A 908 -28.47 -9.65 -9.17
CA ASP A 908 -28.25 -10.57 -8.04
C ASP A 908 -27.02 -11.47 -8.28
N ASN A 909 -26.78 -11.91 -9.52
CA ASN A 909 -25.55 -12.63 -9.87
C ASN A 909 -24.32 -11.74 -9.69
N HIS A 910 -24.37 -10.48 -10.12
CA HIS A 910 -23.29 -9.51 -9.90
C HIS A 910 -23.00 -9.29 -8.40
N TYR A 911 -24.03 -9.03 -7.59
CA TYR A 911 -23.87 -8.90 -6.14
C TYR A 911 -23.34 -10.18 -5.49
N TYR A 912 -23.77 -11.36 -5.96
CA TYR A 912 -23.23 -12.65 -5.51
C TYR A 912 -21.74 -12.79 -5.83
N ARG A 913 -21.27 -12.45 -7.05
CA ARG A 913 -19.83 -12.50 -7.39
C ARG A 913 -19.00 -11.54 -6.54
N ILE A 914 -19.47 -10.32 -6.28
CA ILE A 914 -18.78 -9.39 -5.36
C ILE A 914 -18.61 -10.01 -3.97
N ASN A 915 -19.66 -10.66 -3.45
CA ASN A 915 -19.59 -11.35 -2.15
C ASN A 915 -18.62 -12.54 -2.18
N ARG A 916 -18.66 -13.37 -3.24
CA ARG A 916 -17.72 -14.49 -3.38
C ARG A 916 -16.27 -14.04 -3.45
N CYS A 917 -15.96 -12.94 -4.14
CA CYS A 917 -14.61 -12.35 -4.08
C CYS A 917 -14.28 -11.84 -2.66
N LYS A 918 -15.24 -11.17 -2.00
CA LYS A 918 -15.05 -10.58 -0.67
C LYS A 918 -14.69 -11.62 0.39
N ASP A 919 -15.23 -12.84 0.29
CA ASP A 919 -14.93 -13.96 1.19
C ASP A 919 -13.44 -14.38 1.18
N HIS A 920 -12.71 -14.07 0.10
CA HIS A 920 -11.28 -14.34 -0.06
C HIS A 920 -10.40 -13.09 0.13
N ASN A 921 -10.96 -11.97 0.59
CA ASN A 921 -10.15 -10.84 1.03
C ASN A 921 -9.44 -11.18 2.36
N GLY A 922 -8.20 -10.73 2.52
CA GLY A 922 -7.42 -10.88 3.73
C GLY A 922 -7.97 -10.04 4.89
N PRO A 923 -7.51 -10.27 6.14
CA PRO A 923 -8.19 -9.77 7.34
C PRO A 923 -8.38 -8.24 7.44
N VAL A 924 -7.55 -7.46 6.75
CA VAL A 924 -7.63 -5.98 6.72
C VAL A 924 -8.23 -5.41 5.42
N GLY A 925 -8.83 -6.26 4.58
CA GLY A 925 -9.62 -5.86 3.41
C GLY A 925 -8.86 -5.70 2.09
N PHE A 926 -7.68 -6.31 1.97
CA PHE A 926 -6.99 -6.47 0.68
C PHE A 926 -7.35 -7.79 0.01
N GLY A 927 -7.10 -7.89 -1.30
CA GLY A 927 -7.27 -9.06 -2.14
C GLY A 927 -6.06 -9.18 -3.07
N ALA A 928 -5.87 -10.37 -3.64
CA ALA A 928 -4.70 -10.69 -4.47
C ALA A 928 -5.01 -10.51 -5.96
N GLU A 929 -4.08 -10.92 -6.80
CA GLU A 929 -4.35 -11.42 -8.16
C GLU A 929 -5.24 -12.69 -8.08
N GLN A 930 -4.75 -13.74 -7.40
CA GLN A 930 -5.44 -15.04 -7.26
C GLN A 930 -6.01 -15.28 -5.87
N MET A 931 -7.23 -15.82 -5.81
CA MET A 931 -7.80 -16.33 -4.58
C MET A 931 -7.10 -17.63 -4.20
N ALA A 932 -6.67 -17.73 -2.94
CA ALA A 932 -6.13 -18.94 -2.35
C ALA A 932 -7.27 -19.76 -1.68
N PRO A 933 -7.09 -21.08 -1.50
CA PRO A 933 -8.20 -21.97 -1.18
C PRO A 933 -8.49 -21.96 0.31
N SER A 934 -9.76 -22.01 0.70
CA SER A 934 -10.18 -21.94 2.12
C SER A 934 -9.63 -23.08 2.99
N ASN A 935 -9.11 -24.15 2.38
CA ASN A 935 -8.48 -25.29 3.03
C ASN A 935 -6.94 -25.25 3.02
N ALA A 936 -6.30 -24.19 2.50
CA ALA A 936 -4.89 -23.90 2.73
C ALA A 936 -4.67 -23.51 4.19
N LEU A 937 -4.77 -24.48 5.09
CA LEU A 937 -4.49 -24.31 6.51
C LEU A 937 -2.98 -24.22 6.72
N LEU A 938 -2.46 -23.00 6.83
CA LEU A 938 -1.05 -22.75 7.16
C LEU A 938 -0.76 -22.84 8.66
N TYR A 939 -1.77 -22.52 9.48
CA TYR A 939 -1.67 -22.46 10.93
C TYR A 939 -2.86 -23.19 11.57
N PRO A 940 -2.68 -23.79 12.77
CA PRO A 940 -3.77 -24.46 13.47
C PRO A 940 -4.97 -23.54 13.74
N GLY A 941 -6.11 -23.83 13.11
CA GLY A 941 -7.37 -23.13 13.33
C GLY A 941 -7.64 -21.93 12.41
N GLN A 942 -6.87 -21.74 11.32
CA GLN A 942 -7.08 -20.63 10.38
C GLN A 942 -6.92 -21.04 8.91
N ASN A 943 -7.82 -20.53 8.09
CA ASN A 943 -7.77 -20.63 6.63
C ASN A 943 -6.81 -19.56 6.08
N ASP A 944 -5.90 -19.99 5.19
CA ASP A 944 -5.39 -19.28 4.00
C ASP A 944 -3.86 -19.06 3.85
N PHE A 945 -3.50 -18.85 2.58
CA PHE A 945 -2.24 -18.55 1.89
C PHE A 945 -1.31 -19.70 1.47
N SER A 946 -1.35 -20.04 0.18
CA SER A 946 -0.39 -20.93 -0.49
C SER A 946 -0.03 -20.50 -1.93
N LEU A 947 -0.27 -19.24 -2.32
CA LEU A 947 -0.05 -18.74 -3.68
C LEU A 947 0.73 -17.41 -3.63
N GLN A 948 1.92 -17.36 -4.25
CA GLN A 948 2.88 -16.24 -4.22
C GLN A 948 2.49 -15.03 -5.12
N THR A 949 1.18 -14.81 -5.35
CA THR A 949 0.72 -13.81 -6.32
C THR A 949 0.75 -12.38 -5.77
N ALA A 950 0.57 -11.38 -6.63
CA ALA A 950 0.65 -9.97 -6.24
C ALA A 950 -0.38 -9.61 -5.16
N TRP A 951 0.07 -8.95 -4.09
CA TRP A 951 -0.76 -8.63 -2.91
C TRP A 951 -0.42 -7.28 -2.28
N PRO A 952 -1.37 -6.33 -2.20
CA PRO A 952 -2.55 -6.23 -3.06
C PRO A 952 -2.19 -6.05 -4.54
N ASN A 953 -3.16 -6.27 -5.43
CA ASN A 953 -3.08 -5.88 -6.86
C ASN A 953 -3.96 -4.64 -7.10
N ALA A 954 -3.42 -3.62 -7.78
CA ALA A 954 -4.06 -2.33 -7.96
C ALA A 954 -5.28 -2.36 -8.89
N TRP A 955 -5.19 -3.07 -10.02
CA TRP A 955 -6.28 -3.16 -11.00
C TRP A 955 -7.31 -4.17 -10.51
N GLU A 956 -6.88 -5.41 -10.31
CA GLU A 956 -7.73 -6.60 -10.32
C GLU A 956 -8.59 -6.77 -9.08
N SER A 957 -8.06 -6.38 -7.93
CA SER A 957 -8.69 -6.60 -6.62
C SER A 957 -8.80 -5.34 -5.76
N MET A 958 -8.41 -4.17 -6.28
CA MET A 958 -8.68 -2.87 -5.64
C MET A 958 -9.57 -1.99 -6.50
N SER A 959 -9.08 -1.56 -7.67
CA SER A 959 -9.82 -0.65 -8.56
C SER A 959 -11.07 -1.31 -9.15
N PHE A 960 -10.98 -2.59 -9.53
CA PHE A 960 -12.10 -3.31 -10.14
C PHE A 960 -13.26 -3.59 -9.15
N TYR A 961 -13.01 -3.65 -7.83
CA TYR A 961 -14.09 -3.68 -6.83
C TYR A 961 -14.88 -2.36 -6.83
N VAL A 962 -14.18 -1.23 -6.84
CA VAL A 962 -14.80 0.11 -6.86
C VAL A 962 -15.67 0.25 -8.11
N ASP A 963 -15.14 -0.15 -9.26
CA ASP A 963 -15.87 -0.21 -10.54
C ASP A 963 -17.09 -1.14 -10.47
N SER A 964 -16.93 -2.33 -9.89
CA SER A 964 -18.02 -3.30 -9.74
C SER A 964 -19.14 -2.75 -8.85
N VAL A 965 -18.83 -1.99 -7.81
CA VAL A 965 -19.85 -1.31 -6.98
C VAL A 965 -20.50 -0.15 -7.73
N MET A 966 -19.75 0.62 -8.53
CA MET A 966 -20.31 1.69 -9.36
C MET A 966 -21.32 1.19 -10.41
N LEU A 967 -21.24 -0.07 -10.84
CA LEU A 967 -22.22 -0.69 -11.75
C LEU A 967 -23.62 -0.88 -11.14
N PHE A 968 -23.79 -0.80 -9.81
CA PHE A 968 -25.13 -0.73 -9.22
C PHE A 968 -25.83 0.61 -9.52
N LEU A 969 -25.09 1.73 -9.51
CA LEU A 969 -25.61 3.03 -9.92
C LEU A 969 -25.75 3.14 -11.45
N ASP A 970 -24.88 2.42 -12.16
CA ASP A 970 -24.70 2.46 -13.61
C ASP A 970 -24.48 3.90 -14.14
N TYR A 971 -23.44 4.53 -13.61
CA TYR A 971 -23.11 5.91 -13.90
C TYR A 971 -22.34 6.06 -15.22
N THR A 972 -22.93 6.81 -16.16
CA THR A 972 -22.30 7.25 -17.40
C THR A 972 -21.97 8.75 -17.31
N PRO A 973 -20.68 9.15 -17.43
CA PRO A 973 -20.30 10.55 -17.33
C PRO A 973 -20.70 11.35 -18.59
N ASP A 974 -21.32 12.52 -18.40
CA ASP A 974 -21.71 13.44 -19.48
C ASP A 974 -21.64 14.93 -19.06
N ALA A 975 -20.52 15.31 -18.44
CA ALA A 975 -20.23 16.69 -18.10
C ALA A 975 -20.23 17.68 -19.29
N PRO A 976 -19.81 17.32 -20.52
CA PRO A 976 -19.90 18.23 -21.67
C PRO A 976 -21.32 18.68 -22.01
N ASN A 977 -22.34 17.84 -21.78
CA ASN A 977 -23.75 18.21 -21.90
C ASN A 977 -24.38 18.60 -20.55
N ASN A 978 -23.55 18.85 -19.52
CA ASN A 978 -23.96 19.20 -18.16
C ASN A 978 -25.03 18.24 -17.57
N THR A 979 -24.88 16.94 -17.84
CA THR A 979 -25.90 15.93 -17.54
C THR A 979 -25.35 14.80 -16.66
N LEU A 980 -26.05 14.50 -15.58
CA LEU A 980 -25.87 13.27 -14.79
C LEU A 980 -26.66 12.13 -15.46
N ARG A 981 -25.99 11.10 -15.98
CA ARG A 981 -26.64 9.91 -16.54
C ARG A 981 -26.47 8.71 -15.60
N ILE A 982 -27.58 8.09 -15.19
CA ILE A 982 -27.57 6.92 -14.29
C ILE A 982 -28.70 5.94 -14.64
N GLU A 983 -28.46 4.64 -14.52
CA GLU A 983 -29.50 3.61 -14.63
C GLU A 983 -29.55 2.63 -13.44
N PRO A 984 -29.89 3.10 -12.21
CA PRO A 984 -29.81 2.31 -10.99
C PRO A 984 -30.39 0.88 -11.06
N LYS A 985 -29.62 -0.07 -10.54
CA LYS A 985 -29.89 -1.51 -10.47
C LYS A 985 -29.79 -1.97 -9.02
N LEU A 986 -30.93 -2.14 -8.35
CA LEU A 986 -31.02 -2.67 -6.98
C LEU A 986 -31.09 -4.20 -7.00
N PRO A 987 -30.16 -4.94 -6.36
CA PRO A 987 -30.32 -6.35 -6.02
C PRO A 987 -31.62 -6.64 -5.27
N THR A 988 -32.09 -7.88 -5.28
CA THR A 988 -33.28 -8.33 -4.54
C THR A 988 -33.10 -8.15 -3.03
N ALA A 989 -31.86 -8.25 -2.53
CA ALA A 989 -31.53 -8.00 -1.13
C ALA A 989 -31.58 -6.52 -0.71
N TRP A 990 -31.67 -5.57 -1.65
CA TRP A 990 -31.57 -4.13 -1.37
C TRP A 990 -32.84 -3.39 -1.80
N ASN A 991 -33.47 -2.68 -0.87
CA ASN A 991 -34.57 -1.75 -1.16
C ASN A 991 -34.10 -0.31 -1.44
N GLN A 992 -32.83 0.01 -1.17
CA GLN A 992 -32.26 1.34 -1.41
C GLN A 992 -30.73 1.27 -1.53
N MET A 993 -30.14 2.27 -2.17
CA MET A 993 -28.70 2.58 -2.11
C MET A 993 -28.47 4.07 -2.34
N THR A 994 -27.40 4.63 -1.78
CA THR A 994 -27.03 6.04 -1.95
C THR A 994 -25.59 6.16 -2.45
N PHE A 995 -25.38 6.97 -3.48
CA PHE A 995 -24.08 7.38 -4.00
C PHE A 995 -23.98 8.89 -3.84
N LYS A 996 -23.00 9.37 -3.07
CA LYS A 996 -22.80 10.78 -2.75
C LYS A 996 -21.65 11.37 -3.56
N ASN A 997 -21.68 12.69 -3.77
CA ASN A 997 -20.60 13.47 -4.36
C ASN A 997 -20.21 13.04 -5.80
N LEU A 998 -21.18 12.58 -6.59
CA LEU A 998 -21.00 12.26 -8.02
C LEU A 998 -20.63 13.52 -8.80
N ARG A 999 -19.61 13.44 -9.65
CA ARG A 999 -19.05 14.58 -10.37
C ARG A 999 -19.69 14.76 -11.75
N VAL A 1000 -20.19 15.97 -12.01
CA VAL A 1000 -20.59 16.40 -13.36
C VAL A 1000 -19.89 17.73 -13.62
N GLY A 1001 -18.69 17.66 -14.20
CA GLY A 1001 -17.83 18.82 -14.42
C GLY A 1001 -17.34 19.44 -13.11
N THR A 1002 -17.77 20.67 -12.83
CA THR A 1002 -17.55 21.35 -11.55
C THR A 1002 -18.61 21.00 -10.49
N SER A 1003 -19.78 20.55 -10.91
CA SER A 1003 -20.91 20.24 -10.02
C SER A 1003 -20.72 18.94 -9.25
N ARG A 1004 -21.48 18.80 -8.15
CA ARG A 1004 -21.61 17.57 -7.34
C ARG A 1004 -23.07 17.28 -7.05
N VAL A 1005 -23.44 16.00 -7.14
CA VAL A 1005 -24.80 15.51 -6.93
C VAL A 1005 -24.76 14.24 -6.08
N ASP A 1006 -25.64 14.13 -5.08
CA ASP A 1006 -25.92 12.86 -4.41
C ASP A 1006 -27.15 12.22 -5.06
N VAL A 1007 -27.15 10.89 -5.17
CA VAL A 1007 -28.26 10.08 -5.69
C VAL A 1007 -28.61 9.02 -4.66
N LYS A 1008 -29.87 8.99 -4.21
CA LYS A 1008 -30.47 7.85 -3.52
C LYS A 1008 -31.47 7.17 -4.46
N ALA A 1009 -31.18 5.94 -4.87
CA ALA A 1009 -32.13 5.08 -5.59
C ALA A 1009 -32.85 4.17 -4.58
N PHE A 1010 -34.15 3.98 -4.72
CA PHE A 1010 -34.95 3.16 -3.79
C PHE A 1010 -36.22 2.59 -4.43
N GLU A 1011 -36.76 1.55 -3.77
CA GLU A 1011 -38.07 0.94 -4.05
C GLU A 1011 -38.85 0.73 -2.74
N ASP A 1012 -40.18 0.83 -2.84
CA ASP A 1012 -41.10 0.67 -1.72
C ASP A 1012 -42.40 -0.03 -2.19
N SER A 1013 -43.46 0.01 -1.37
CA SER A 1013 -44.77 -0.60 -1.67
C SER A 1013 -45.54 0.10 -2.80
N SER A 1014 -45.37 1.41 -2.95
CA SER A 1014 -46.08 2.26 -3.90
C SER A 1014 -45.35 2.37 -5.24
N GLY A 1015 -44.02 2.28 -5.23
CA GLY A 1015 -43.23 2.60 -6.41
C GLY A 1015 -41.73 2.40 -6.31
N SER A 1016 -41.02 3.18 -7.14
CA SER A 1016 -39.56 3.32 -7.15
C SER A 1016 -39.20 4.77 -7.38
N GLY A 1017 -38.05 5.22 -6.89
CA GLY A 1017 -37.58 6.57 -7.15
C GLY A 1017 -36.08 6.77 -7.04
N ASN A 1018 -35.62 7.86 -7.67
CA ASN A 1018 -34.28 8.40 -7.60
C ASN A 1018 -34.37 9.81 -7.00
N LEU A 1019 -33.87 9.98 -5.78
CA LEU A 1019 -33.75 11.26 -5.09
C LEU A 1019 -32.36 11.85 -5.35
N PHE A 1020 -32.32 12.95 -6.10
CA PHE A 1020 -31.13 13.72 -6.36
C PHE A 1020 -30.99 14.85 -5.33
N THR A 1021 -29.78 15.09 -4.81
CA THR A 1021 -29.44 16.28 -4.02
C THR A 1021 -28.35 17.06 -4.73
N ASN A 1022 -28.63 18.31 -5.09
CA ASN A 1022 -27.69 19.18 -5.82
C ASN A 1022 -26.70 19.82 -4.84
N VAL A 1023 -25.63 19.10 -4.49
CA VAL A 1023 -24.65 19.49 -3.46
C VAL A 1023 -24.00 20.85 -3.77
N THR A 1024 -23.66 21.11 -5.03
CA THR A 1024 -23.08 22.39 -5.47
C THR A 1024 -24.11 23.49 -5.75
N GLY A 1025 -25.37 23.15 -6.00
CA GLY A 1025 -26.46 24.07 -6.31
C GLY A 1025 -26.46 24.70 -7.70
N ALA A 1026 -25.44 24.45 -8.52
CA ALA A 1026 -25.39 24.91 -9.92
C ALA A 1026 -26.46 24.20 -10.78
N PRO A 1027 -26.90 24.78 -11.92
CA PRO A 1027 -27.78 24.10 -12.87
C PRO A 1027 -27.10 22.83 -13.40
N VAL A 1028 -27.79 21.69 -13.31
CA VAL A 1028 -27.35 20.37 -13.81
C VAL A 1028 -28.58 19.64 -14.34
N ASN A 1029 -28.45 18.97 -15.48
CA ASN A 1029 -29.48 18.10 -16.03
C ASN A 1029 -29.33 16.66 -15.50
N PHE A 1030 -30.42 15.90 -15.53
CA PHE A 1030 -30.38 14.46 -15.29
C PHE A 1030 -30.99 13.70 -16.46
N ASP A 1031 -30.46 12.50 -16.69
CA ASP A 1031 -31.05 11.46 -17.52
C ASP A 1031 -31.03 10.18 -16.67
N THR A 1032 -32.20 9.67 -16.32
CA THR A 1032 -32.30 8.57 -15.36
C THR A 1032 -33.32 7.52 -15.78
N VAL A 1033 -32.99 6.26 -15.47
CA VAL A 1033 -33.95 5.16 -15.50
C VAL A 1033 -34.37 4.79 -14.08
N VAL A 1034 -35.69 4.73 -13.87
CA VAL A 1034 -36.31 4.17 -12.67
C VAL A 1034 -36.89 2.81 -13.05
N ARG A 1035 -36.53 1.76 -12.29
CA ARG A 1035 -36.99 0.39 -12.57
C ARG A 1035 -38.20 0.03 -11.72
N ILE A 1036 -39.22 -0.51 -12.35
CA ILE A 1036 -40.41 -1.12 -11.75
C ILE A 1036 -40.48 -2.61 -12.15
N PRO A 1037 -41.36 -3.45 -11.58
CA PRO A 1037 -41.47 -4.84 -12.00
C PRO A 1037 -41.85 -4.96 -13.48
N ALA A 1038 -41.23 -5.92 -14.19
CA ALA A 1038 -41.56 -6.19 -15.58
C ALA A 1038 -43.05 -6.56 -15.75
N GLY A 1039 -43.66 -6.11 -16.85
CA GLY A 1039 -45.09 -6.24 -17.14
C GLY A 1039 -46.01 -5.25 -16.43
N VAL A 1040 -45.51 -4.40 -15.52
CA VAL A 1040 -46.30 -3.38 -14.83
C VAL A 1040 -46.21 -2.04 -15.58
N ASN A 1041 -47.36 -1.46 -15.92
CA ASN A 1041 -47.41 -0.07 -16.39
C ASN A 1041 -47.18 0.90 -15.20
N PRO A 1042 -46.41 1.98 -15.38
CA PRO A 1042 -46.41 3.06 -14.40
C PRO A 1042 -47.78 3.76 -14.43
N CYS A 1043 -48.42 3.98 -13.28
CA CYS A 1043 -49.65 4.78 -13.27
C CYS A 1043 -49.34 6.26 -13.53
N PHE A 1044 -48.40 6.84 -12.77
CA PHE A 1044 -47.90 8.18 -13.05
C PHE A 1044 -46.45 8.35 -12.59
N VAL A 1045 -45.81 9.38 -13.13
CA VAL A 1045 -44.42 9.74 -12.85
C VAL A 1045 -44.39 11.19 -12.36
N THR A 1046 -43.61 11.45 -11.32
CA THR A 1046 -43.41 12.82 -10.78
C THR A 1046 -41.95 13.22 -10.78
N VAL A 1047 -41.67 14.48 -11.14
CA VAL A 1047 -40.36 15.13 -11.05
C VAL A 1047 -40.49 16.39 -10.20
N GLY A 1048 -39.80 16.44 -9.06
CA GLY A 1048 -39.90 17.56 -8.10
C GLY A 1048 -41.33 17.81 -7.59
N GLY A 1049 -42.14 16.75 -7.49
CA GLY A 1049 -43.57 16.82 -7.13
C GLY A 1049 -44.53 17.11 -8.28
N ASN A 1050 -44.05 17.46 -9.48
CA ASN A 1050 -44.90 17.74 -10.64
C ASN A 1050 -45.11 16.48 -11.48
N PHE A 1051 -46.34 16.22 -11.93
CA PHE A 1051 -46.63 15.15 -12.87
C PHE A 1051 -45.92 15.37 -14.21
N VAL A 1052 -45.29 14.33 -14.75
CA VAL A 1052 -44.64 14.33 -16.07
C VAL A 1052 -44.97 13.06 -16.84
N SER A 1053 -44.94 13.14 -18.17
CA SER A 1053 -44.84 11.94 -19.00
C SER A 1053 -43.40 11.42 -18.99
N PRO A 1054 -43.15 10.10 -18.86
CA PRO A 1054 -41.82 9.54 -19.06
C PRO A 1054 -41.39 9.64 -20.53
N ASP A 1055 -40.08 9.71 -20.78
CA ASP A 1055 -39.51 9.74 -22.14
C ASP A 1055 -39.73 8.41 -22.86
N SER A 1056 -39.65 7.31 -22.11
CA SER A 1056 -39.98 5.97 -22.59
C SER A 1056 -40.33 5.02 -21.44
N VAL A 1057 -41.14 4.00 -21.76
CA VAL A 1057 -41.48 2.88 -20.87
C VAL A 1057 -41.18 1.58 -21.62
N ASP A 1058 -40.26 0.77 -21.11
CA ASP A 1058 -40.05 -0.61 -21.56
C ASP A 1058 -40.68 -1.58 -20.55
N LEU A 1059 -41.86 -2.08 -20.89
CA LEU A 1059 -42.59 -3.04 -20.06
C LEU A 1059 -41.90 -4.41 -19.95
N ASN A 1060 -41.02 -4.77 -20.89
CA ASN A 1060 -40.34 -6.07 -20.84
C ASN A 1060 -39.27 -6.10 -19.74
N THR A 1061 -38.59 -4.98 -19.52
CA THR A 1061 -37.53 -4.85 -18.50
C THR A 1061 -37.97 -4.04 -17.27
N GLY A 1062 -39.14 -3.39 -17.34
CA GLY A 1062 -39.64 -2.48 -16.31
C GLY A 1062 -38.87 -1.16 -16.23
N ARG A 1063 -38.13 -0.78 -17.27
CA ARG A 1063 -37.34 0.46 -17.33
C ARG A 1063 -38.22 1.64 -17.75
N VAL A 1064 -38.36 2.63 -16.86
CA VAL A 1064 -39.02 3.92 -17.15
C VAL A 1064 -37.93 4.99 -17.21
N LYS A 1065 -37.79 5.67 -18.36
CA LYS A 1065 -36.78 6.72 -18.57
C LYS A 1065 -37.38 8.11 -18.33
N ILE A 1066 -36.65 8.95 -17.61
CA ILE A 1066 -37.00 10.34 -17.34
C ILE A 1066 -35.75 11.22 -17.49
N THR A 1067 -35.89 12.32 -18.23
CA THR A 1067 -34.92 13.40 -18.33
C THR A 1067 -35.48 14.69 -17.74
N GLY A 1068 -34.60 15.59 -17.32
CA GLY A 1068 -35.00 16.89 -16.79
C GLY A 1068 -33.84 17.69 -16.23
N SER A 1069 -34.16 18.76 -15.50
CA SER A 1069 -33.18 19.58 -14.78
C SER A 1069 -33.35 19.41 -13.27
N LEU A 1070 -32.23 19.37 -12.54
CA LEU A 1070 -32.22 19.41 -11.09
C LEU A 1070 -32.61 20.82 -10.61
N ILE A 1071 -33.32 20.87 -9.49
CA ILE A 1071 -33.59 22.12 -8.76
C ILE A 1071 -32.23 22.77 -8.39
N THR A 1072 -32.14 24.08 -8.61
CA THR A 1072 -30.95 24.89 -8.33
C THR A 1072 -30.96 25.40 -6.90
N GLY A 1073 -29.78 25.47 -6.29
CA GLY A 1073 -29.59 25.76 -4.85
C GLY A 1073 -28.82 24.64 -4.15
N ALA A 1074 -27.87 25.01 -3.28
CA ALA A 1074 -26.97 24.05 -2.67
C ALA A 1074 -27.72 23.21 -1.61
N GLY A 1075 -27.72 21.89 -1.80
CA GLY A 1075 -28.51 20.95 -1.00
C GLY A 1075 -29.97 20.79 -1.43
N GLU A 1076 -30.40 21.47 -2.49
CA GLU A 1076 -31.77 21.33 -3.02
C GLU A 1076 -32.01 19.94 -3.62
N LYS A 1077 -33.26 19.48 -3.54
CA LYS A 1077 -33.62 18.08 -3.81
C LYS A 1077 -34.59 17.95 -4.95
N THR A 1078 -34.26 17.07 -5.90
CA THR A 1078 -35.16 16.69 -7.00
C THR A 1078 -35.52 15.22 -6.84
N MET A 1079 -36.79 14.93 -6.55
CA MET A 1079 -37.28 13.55 -6.54
C MET A 1079 -37.81 13.20 -7.93
N VAL A 1080 -37.31 12.11 -8.52
CA VAL A 1080 -37.92 11.43 -9.66
C VAL A 1080 -38.55 10.15 -9.13
N TYR A 1081 -39.87 9.98 -9.27
CA TYR A 1081 -40.58 8.84 -8.70
C TYR A 1081 -41.62 8.29 -9.66
N VAL A 1082 -41.74 6.96 -9.70
CA VAL A 1082 -42.64 6.19 -10.58
C VAL A 1082 -43.57 5.36 -9.73
N PHE A 1083 -44.86 5.69 -9.76
CA PHE A 1083 -45.91 4.99 -9.03
C PHE A 1083 -46.35 3.74 -9.82
N ARG A 1084 -46.38 2.58 -9.14
CA ARG A 1084 -46.77 1.27 -9.72
C ARG A 1084 -48.26 0.96 -9.53
N ARG A 1085 -48.92 1.68 -8.63
CA ARG A 1085 -50.34 1.57 -8.27
C ARG A 1085 -50.87 2.97 -7.99
N SER A 1086 -52.20 3.14 -8.00
CA SER A 1086 -52.79 4.33 -7.40
C SER A 1086 -52.57 4.29 -5.89
N PRO A 1087 -52.26 5.42 -5.22
CA PRO A 1087 -52.45 5.54 -3.78
C PRO A 1087 -53.91 5.30 -3.34
N SER A 1088 -54.87 5.34 -4.27
CA SER A 1088 -56.32 5.25 -4.02
C SER A 1088 -56.88 3.85 -3.78
N ASP A 1089 -56.07 2.80 -3.62
CA ASP A 1089 -56.59 1.47 -3.25
C ASP A 1089 -56.96 1.42 -1.76
N ILE A 1090 -57.96 2.24 -1.39
CA ILE A 1090 -58.48 2.41 -0.03
C ILE A 1090 -59.21 1.12 0.45
N ALA A 1091 -59.51 0.20 -0.47
CA ALA A 1091 -60.21 -1.05 -0.19
C ALA A 1091 -59.28 -2.27 0.05
N ASP A 1092 -58.00 -2.19 -0.34
CA ASP A 1092 -57.05 -3.33 -0.37
C ASP A 1092 -57.64 -4.57 -1.08
N ASP A 1093 -58.40 -4.35 -2.16
CA ASP A 1093 -59.18 -5.41 -2.84
C ASP A 1093 -58.37 -6.16 -3.92
N ALA A 1094 -57.13 -5.71 -4.16
CA ALA A 1094 -56.17 -6.26 -5.11
C ALA A 1094 -56.70 -6.41 -6.56
N GLY A 1095 -57.77 -5.71 -6.93
CA GLY A 1095 -58.28 -5.61 -8.30
C GLY A 1095 -58.84 -6.91 -8.89
N LEU A 1096 -59.25 -7.89 -8.07
CA LEU A 1096 -59.73 -9.20 -8.53
C LEU A 1096 -61.25 -9.43 -8.43
N VAL A 1097 -62.03 -8.45 -7.96
CA VAL A 1097 -63.49 -8.55 -7.86
C VAL A 1097 -64.16 -7.42 -8.63
N PRO A 1098 -65.08 -7.70 -9.59
CA PRO A 1098 -65.88 -6.65 -10.22
C PRO A 1098 -66.76 -5.94 -9.17
N PRO A 1099 -66.91 -4.61 -9.22
CA PRO A 1099 -67.52 -3.84 -8.14
C PRO A 1099 -68.94 -4.32 -7.82
N GLN A 1100 -69.14 -4.86 -6.61
CA GLN A 1100 -70.44 -5.33 -6.14
C GLN A 1100 -71.22 -4.21 -5.45
N GLY A 1101 -71.70 -3.27 -6.27
CA GLY A 1101 -72.52 -2.14 -5.84
C GLY A 1101 -71.79 -0.79 -5.90
N PRO A 1102 -72.51 0.31 -5.62
CA PRO A 1102 -72.06 1.66 -5.94
C PRO A 1102 -70.92 2.23 -5.07
N ASN A 1103 -70.53 1.57 -3.96
CA ASN A 1103 -69.48 2.09 -3.06
C ASN A 1103 -68.33 1.11 -2.74
N ASN A 1104 -68.32 -0.09 -3.34
CA ASN A 1104 -67.33 -1.15 -3.12
C ASN A 1104 -67.01 -1.49 -1.63
N GLY A 1105 -67.91 -1.15 -0.68
CA GLY A 1105 -67.72 -1.35 0.75
C GLY A 1105 -67.02 -0.21 1.51
N VAL A 1106 -66.48 0.80 0.82
CA VAL A 1106 -65.72 1.90 1.43
C VAL A 1106 -66.65 2.83 2.24
N ASN A 1107 -66.22 3.22 3.44
CA ASN A 1107 -66.96 4.07 4.37
C ASN A 1107 -66.12 5.27 4.87
N GLU A 1108 -66.77 6.23 5.54
CA GLU A 1108 -66.13 7.45 6.07
C GLU A 1108 -64.95 7.16 7.01
N GLY A 1109 -64.97 6.04 7.73
CA GLY A 1109 -63.86 5.54 8.54
C GLY A 1109 -62.65 5.10 7.72
N ASP A 1110 -62.85 4.57 6.51
CA ASP A 1110 -61.77 4.11 5.62
C ASP A 1110 -61.11 5.32 4.94
N TYR A 1111 -61.90 6.34 4.55
CA TYR A 1111 -61.36 7.62 4.09
C TYR A 1111 -60.56 8.32 5.20
N ASN A 1112 -61.10 8.37 6.42
CA ASN A 1112 -60.36 8.91 7.58
C ASN A 1112 -59.09 8.08 7.89
N ALA A 1113 -59.11 6.76 7.68
CA ALA A 1113 -57.94 5.92 7.82
C ALA A 1113 -56.89 6.21 6.73
N PHE A 1114 -57.29 6.36 5.47
CA PHE A 1114 -56.42 6.79 4.37
C PHE A 1114 -55.72 8.13 4.68
N PHE A 1115 -56.50 9.14 5.11
CA PHE A 1115 -55.95 10.45 5.49
C PHE A 1115 -55.12 10.46 6.79
N ALA A 1116 -55.26 9.44 7.66
CA ALA A 1116 -54.51 9.33 8.91
C ALA A 1116 -53.29 8.38 8.83
N ALA A 1117 -53.31 7.40 7.93
CA ALA A 1117 -52.24 6.40 7.76
C ALA A 1117 -51.16 6.89 6.79
N ASP A 1118 -51.54 7.46 5.64
CA ASP A 1118 -50.62 8.06 4.70
C ASP A 1118 -50.27 9.50 5.09
N GLY A 1119 -49.35 9.63 6.05
CA GLY A 1119 -48.77 10.90 6.48
C GLY A 1119 -48.03 11.71 5.39
N PHE A 1120 -48.11 11.27 4.13
CA PHE A 1120 -47.46 11.86 2.96
C PHE A 1120 -48.24 13.04 2.37
N PHE A 1121 -49.57 13.04 2.45
CA PHE A 1121 -50.41 14.08 1.81
C PHE A 1121 -50.72 15.29 2.73
N PHE A 1122 -50.76 15.11 4.06
CA PHE A 1122 -51.31 16.13 4.98
C PHE A 1122 -50.40 16.55 6.15
N GLN A 1123 -49.23 15.93 6.34
CA GLN A 1123 -48.42 16.21 7.53
C GLN A 1123 -47.46 17.40 7.35
N ALA A 1124 -47.88 18.57 7.84
CA ALA A 1124 -47.12 19.83 7.79
C ALA A 1124 -45.83 19.88 8.67
N ALA A 1125 -45.19 18.74 8.94
CA ALA A 1125 -44.13 18.59 9.95
C ALA A 1125 -42.78 18.08 9.41
N LEU A 1126 -42.57 18.04 8.09
CA LEU A 1126 -41.25 17.83 7.48
C LEU A 1126 -40.71 19.15 6.89
N GLY A 1127 -39.95 19.91 7.70
CA GLY A 1127 -39.21 21.08 7.22
C GLY A 1127 -37.95 20.70 6.42
N PRO A 1128 -37.13 21.66 5.96
CA PRO A 1128 -37.47 22.97 5.40
C PRO A 1128 -38.01 22.87 3.95
N ALA A 1129 -38.39 21.68 3.47
CA ALA A 1129 -38.60 21.36 2.06
C ALA A 1129 -39.86 21.96 1.38
N GLY A 1130 -40.61 22.84 2.05
CA GLY A 1130 -41.64 23.68 1.40
C GLY A 1130 -42.84 22.97 0.76
N ILE A 1131 -43.00 21.65 0.94
CA ILE A 1131 -44.11 20.89 0.35
C ILE A 1131 -45.36 21.03 1.23
N GLY A 1132 -46.12 22.12 1.04
CA GLY A 1132 -47.31 22.41 1.83
C GLY A 1132 -48.33 23.22 1.05
N LEU A 1133 -48.80 22.69 -0.09
CA LEU A 1133 -49.71 23.41 -1.00
C LEU A 1133 -50.60 22.52 -1.89
N PHE A 1134 -51.06 21.36 -1.40
CA PHE A 1134 -51.97 20.49 -2.18
C PHE A 1134 -53.19 20.03 -1.37
N CYS A 1135 -54.22 20.88 -1.43
CA CYS A 1135 -55.67 20.65 -1.28
C CYS A 1135 -56.37 21.33 -0.08
N ASP A 1136 -57.17 22.34 -0.42
CA ASP A 1136 -58.43 22.63 0.26
C ASP A 1136 -59.50 21.77 -0.43
N ILE A 1137 -60.01 20.74 0.26
CA ILE A 1137 -61.05 19.84 -0.24
C ILE A 1137 -62.46 20.43 -0.05
N ALA A 1138 -62.62 21.51 0.72
CA ALA A 1138 -63.91 22.11 1.06
C ALA A 1138 -64.34 23.26 0.14
N ASP A 1139 -63.47 23.72 -0.78
CA ASP A 1139 -63.67 24.94 -1.59
C ASP A 1139 -64.06 26.16 -0.71
N ASP A 1140 -63.44 26.30 0.47
CA ASP A 1140 -63.80 27.30 1.48
C ASP A 1140 -63.01 28.61 1.37
N ALA A 1141 -62.02 28.65 0.46
CA ALA A 1141 -61.24 29.82 0.07
C ALA A 1141 -60.61 30.58 1.26
N GLY A 1142 -60.45 29.91 2.40
CA GLY A 1142 -59.82 30.43 3.62
C GLY A 1142 -60.58 31.57 4.33
N LEU A 1143 -61.90 31.71 4.18
CA LEU A 1143 -62.63 32.91 4.65
C LEU A 1143 -63.91 32.70 5.51
N ILE A 1144 -64.17 31.54 6.10
CA ILE A 1144 -65.29 31.35 7.07
C ILE A 1144 -64.86 30.46 8.25
N PRO A 1145 -65.29 30.70 9.51
CA PRO A 1145 -65.02 29.79 10.62
C PRO A 1145 -65.80 28.48 10.49
N ALA A 1146 -65.16 27.36 10.85
CA ALA A 1146 -65.65 26.01 10.62
C ALA A 1146 -67.11 25.78 11.06
N GLN A 1147 -67.94 25.31 10.11
CA GLN A 1147 -69.34 24.96 10.37
C GLN A 1147 -69.53 23.43 10.40
N GLY A 1148 -69.43 22.87 11.60
CA GLY A 1148 -69.68 21.45 11.86
C GLY A 1148 -68.44 20.55 11.69
N PRO A 1149 -68.56 19.27 12.05
CA PRO A 1149 -67.42 18.36 12.17
C PRO A 1149 -66.74 17.97 10.85
N ASN A 1150 -67.38 18.20 9.69
CA ASN A 1150 -66.86 17.86 8.35
C ASN A 1150 -66.62 19.08 7.44
N ASN A 1151 -66.78 20.31 7.95
CA ASN A 1151 -66.55 21.58 7.24
C ASN A 1151 -67.19 21.70 5.83
N GLY A 1152 -68.31 21.02 5.58
CA GLY A 1152 -69.04 21.07 4.31
C GLY A 1152 -68.64 20.03 3.26
N VAL A 1153 -67.55 19.29 3.46
CA VAL A 1153 -67.07 18.27 2.52
C VAL A 1153 -68.09 17.13 2.39
N ASN A 1154 -68.43 16.78 1.15
CA ASN A 1154 -69.36 15.73 0.78
C ASN A 1154 -68.74 14.68 -0.17
N GLU A 1155 -69.43 13.55 -0.36
CA GLU A 1155 -68.98 12.43 -1.21
C GLU A 1155 -68.69 12.86 -2.67
N GLY A 1156 -69.38 13.90 -3.18
CA GLY A 1156 -69.11 14.52 -4.48
C GLY A 1156 -67.77 15.26 -4.54
N ASP A 1157 -67.35 15.91 -3.46
CA ASP A 1157 -66.09 16.64 -3.39
C ASP A 1157 -64.91 15.66 -3.31
N TYR A 1158 -65.07 14.58 -2.53
CA TYR A 1158 -64.15 13.44 -2.55
C TYR A 1158 -64.08 12.83 -3.95
N ASN A 1159 -65.22 12.55 -4.61
CA ASN A 1159 -65.23 12.04 -5.98
C ASN A 1159 -64.60 13.02 -6.99
N ALA A 1160 -64.70 14.34 -6.80
CA ALA A 1160 -64.03 15.33 -7.65
C ALA A 1160 -62.52 15.37 -7.42
N PHE A 1161 -62.07 15.32 -6.16
CA PHE A 1161 -60.66 15.16 -5.78
C PHE A 1161 -60.09 13.85 -6.36
N PHE A 1162 -60.78 12.73 -6.18
CA PHE A 1162 -60.38 11.43 -6.71
C PHE A 1162 -60.33 11.41 -8.24
N ASN A 1163 -61.31 12.01 -8.93
CA ASN A 1163 -61.28 12.12 -10.39
C ASN A 1163 -60.16 13.04 -10.92
N THR A 1164 -59.82 14.10 -10.19
CA THR A 1164 -58.81 15.09 -10.64
C THR A 1164 -57.38 14.60 -10.41
N PHE A 1165 -57.12 13.89 -9.30
CA PHE A 1165 -55.78 13.42 -8.94
C PHE A 1165 -55.47 11.97 -9.37
N PHE A 1166 -56.47 11.09 -9.60
CA PHE A 1166 -56.24 9.64 -9.64
C PHE A 1166 -56.87 8.88 -10.83
N VAL A 1167 -57.51 9.57 -11.79
CA VAL A 1167 -57.94 8.99 -13.08
C VAL A 1167 -56.83 8.43 -14.00
N PRO A 1168 -55.51 8.76 -13.87
CA PRO A 1168 -54.49 8.19 -14.77
C PRO A 1168 -54.27 6.67 -14.69
N CYS A 1169 -54.76 5.96 -13.66
CA CYS A 1169 -54.42 4.54 -13.42
C CYS A 1169 -55.30 3.51 -14.17
N ASN A 1170 -55.62 3.70 -15.46
CA ASN A 1170 -56.35 2.72 -16.30
C ASN A 1170 -55.47 2.11 -17.39
#